data_AF-A0A2U2S7I6-F1
#
_entry.id   AF-A0A2U2S7I6-F1
#
_cell.length_a   1.000
_cell.length_b   1.000
_cell.length_c   1.000
_cell.angle_alpha   90.00
_cell.angle_beta   90.00
_cell.angle_gamma   90.00
#
_symmetry.space_group_name_H-M   'P 1'
#
loop_
_entity.id
_entity.type
_entity.pdbx_description
1 polymer ?
#
loop_
_entity_poly.entity_id
_entity_poly.type
_entity_poly.pdbx_seq_one_letter_code
_entity_poly.pdbx_strand_id
1 'polypeptide(L)'
;MSVPWRIRLSIWVQPRRHSASLSLSGILVLVLMAGYVLFFSAYSLQRHAALGSHAADLSFIDQPMWNTLHGRFLERTMDDRQVPRVAEHLEPIILIIAPIYYLWDDVRAILIIQSIALALGALPVYWIAQRALGGSHVSSADQLHPLETLMRHAGLPLIFVVAYLMFPALQAANVADFHADPFIVAPLLFAFWYATECHYGRMWFWAIIAMLVKENLPTLTFALGLFLFFFGARIAVSPESPHATRRRRRHAVALMTLSLVWYIIATWLIVTPLARQVYGTSGPVYMTHRYTWFDGSFEGLWTALSQPERLRYLLELFAPVGWLALLAPEYLLLGLPVGVANFLSDFPAQYSGQQHYTAPLVPALVVAAIYGTRRLLNGVAGCHGASTGAYGVRCRIFLLVCSVWLMGWSLGYHIERGWTPLARDFQWPRVTEHHRLLERFIAQIPPTAAVSTTPPLHPHLAHREKIYLYPTVADAEYVLLDIAGRTDAHPNDVHKVFRQLVDSGQFGIVDAADGYILLARRDTDVQGSQILPDAFYDFMRAGDGQPQFPLWVEFAPPGSDQVGLRLMGYDLVDDPVWQQTGMRLYWRVLAPLPTGTRLWPFFYDDAGGIIEDTMQRPMVATIWYPPARWKPGETITTETLPWQLGSLFHIGVAVLDGEDFRDETHRFRVYNADPAAILHHGHTWAHVGSFRRDGRYLVYVSEQAPVHHLEVRFANGIHLVGYRYQVRLNMLIVMLVWRADAGIKEDYTVFVHLVTSSGQRIAQSDAQPHWGATWPTSRWQPGEWVLDGHRLEMPAKAPRDGLHLEVGLYLWPSLQRLSVLGANGRPNSDHIKIPLSLPAP
;
A
#
# COMPACT_ATOMS: atom_id res chain seq x y z
N MET A 1 -60.26 6.13 17.58
CA MET A 1 -58.94 6.76 17.83
C MET A 1 -57.92 6.02 17.00
N SER A 2 -57.43 6.60 15.92
CA SER A 2 -56.41 5.98 15.06
C SER A 2 -55.70 7.06 14.25
N VAL A 3 -54.48 7.39 14.68
CA VAL A 3 -53.55 8.28 13.98
C VAL A 3 -52.70 7.41 13.04
N PRO A 4 -52.61 7.70 11.74
CA PRO A 4 -51.54 7.16 10.92
C PRO A 4 -50.42 8.20 10.81
N TRP A 5 -49.26 7.83 11.34
CA TRP A 5 -47.99 8.52 11.14
C TRP A 5 -47.62 8.49 9.65
N ARG A 6 -47.68 9.65 8.98
CA ARG A 6 -47.04 9.85 7.67
C ARG A 6 -45.64 10.41 7.89
N ILE A 7 -44.63 9.55 7.78
CA ILE A 7 -43.23 9.97 7.72
C ILE A 7 -43.03 10.71 6.39
N ARG A 8 -42.80 12.03 6.45
CA ARG A 8 -42.40 12.86 5.30
C ARG A 8 -40.88 12.83 5.17
N LEU A 9 -40.35 12.06 4.23
CA LEU A 9 -38.95 12.18 3.77
C LEU A 9 -38.79 13.48 2.96
N SER A 10 -38.50 14.59 3.64
CA SER A 10 -38.41 15.95 3.07
C SER A 10 -37.07 16.27 2.39
N ILE A 11 -36.36 15.28 1.86
CA ILE A 11 -34.99 15.45 1.32
C ILE A 11 -34.99 16.08 -0.09
N TRP A 12 -36.14 16.07 -0.79
CA TRP A 12 -36.22 16.43 -2.22
C TRP A 12 -37.02 17.70 -2.57
N VAL A 13 -37.43 18.52 -1.59
CA VAL A 13 -38.28 19.68 -1.89
C VAL A 13 -37.43 20.89 -2.34
N GLN A 14 -37.34 21.11 -3.65
CA GLN A 14 -37.14 22.45 -4.19
C GLN A 14 -38.36 23.32 -3.83
N PRO A 15 -38.21 24.55 -3.30
CA PRO A 15 -39.36 25.32 -2.80
C PRO A 15 -40.33 25.87 -3.86
N ARG A 16 -40.23 25.51 -5.14
CA ARG A 16 -41.12 26.06 -6.19
C ARG A 16 -41.35 25.08 -7.36
N ARG A 17 -42.24 24.10 -7.17
CA ARG A 17 -43.28 23.62 -8.13
C ARG A 17 -43.90 22.31 -7.61
N HIS A 18 -45.23 22.29 -7.52
CA HIS A 18 -46.02 21.15 -7.09
C HIS A 18 -46.03 20.05 -8.17
N SER A 19 -45.18 19.05 -8.05
CA SER A 19 -45.48 17.64 -8.38
C SER A 19 -44.40 16.76 -7.74
N ALA A 20 -44.81 15.73 -7.00
CA ALA A 20 -43.95 14.89 -6.16
C ALA A 20 -43.31 13.71 -6.93
N SER A 21 -43.04 13.86 -8.23
CA SER A 21 -42.37 12.84 -9.04
C SER A 21 -40.88 13.14 -9.12
N LEU A 22 -40.02 12.22 -8.67
CA LEU A 22 -38.59 12.26 -8.93
C LEU A 22 -38.36 12.33 -10.45
N SER A 23 -37.52 13.25 -10.91
CA SER A 23 -37.08 13.27 -12.30
C SER A 23 -36.30 11.99 -12.62
N LEU A 24 -36.27 11.56 -13.89
CA LEU A 24 -35.46 10.41 -14.31
C LEU A 24 -34.00 10.56 -13.87
N SER A 25 -33.43 11.77 -13.96
CA SER A 25 -32.09 12.06 -13.47
C SER A 25 -31.94 11.88 -11.95
N GLY A 26 -32.93 12.28 -11.16
CA GLY A 26 -32.95 12.04 -9.72
C GLY A 26 -33.00 10.55 -9.38
N ILE A 27 -33.77 9.76 -10.13
CA ILE A 27 -33.79 8.30 -10.00
C ILE A 27 -32.42 7.71 -10.34
N LEU A 28 -31.78 8.16 -11.42
CA LEU A 28 -30.44 7.70 -11.79
C LEU A 28 -29.39 8.01 -10.72
N VAL A 29 -29.44 9.18 -10.07
CA VAL A 29 -28.55 9.48 -8.93
C VAL A 29 -28.76 8.48 -7.80
N LEU A 30 -30.01 8.16 -7.44
CA LEU A 30 -30.30 7.17 -6.40
C LEU A 30 -29.85 5.77 -6.78
N VAL A 31 -29.99 5.37 -8.05
CA VAL A 31 -29.49 4.08 -8.56
C VAL A 31 -27.97 4.02 -8.48
N LEU A 32 -27.25 5.07 -8.87
CA LEU A 32 -25.79 5.14 -8.77
C LEU A 32 -25.31 5.08 -7.31
N MET A 33 -26.00 5.80 -6.41
CA MET A 33 -25.72 5.72 -4.97
C MET A 33 -25.96 4.32 -4.42
N ALA A 34 -27.08 3.69 -4.77
CA ALA A 34 -27.39 2.33 -4.35
C ALA A 34 -26.35 1.33 -4.88
N GLY A 35 -25.93 1.47 -6.15
CA GLY A 35 -24.87 0.66 -6.74
C GLY A 35 -23.53 0.81 -5.99
N TYR A 36 -23.14 2.04 -5.66
CA TYR A 36 -21.94 2.30 -4.87
C TYR A 36 -22.04 1.65 -3.48
N VAL A 37 -23.16 1.88 -2.76
CA VAL A 37 -23.37 1.33 -1.41
C VAL A 37 -23.35 -0.19 -1.42
N LEU A 38 -24.09 -0.83 -2.34
CA LEU A 38 -24.15 -2.29 -2.43
C LEU A 38 -22.78 -2.89 -2.75
N PHE A 39 -22.08 -2.32 -3.73
CA PHE A 39 -20.77 -2.82 -4.14
C PHE A 39 -19.73 -2.69 -3.02
N PHE A 40 -19.55 -1.49 -2.46
CA PHE A 40 -18.51 -1.29 -1.45
C PHE A 40 -18.86 -1.90 -0.10
N SER A 41 -20.14 -2.01 0.25
CA SER A 41 -20.54 -2.82 1.41
C SER A 41 -20.15 -4.28 1.18
N ALA A 42 -20.54 -4.88 0.05
CA ALA A 42 -20.17 -6.26 -0.25
C ALA A 42 -18.66 -6.47 -0.29
N TYR A 43 -17.91 -5.54 -0.88
CA TYR A 43 -16.46 -5.61 -0.99
C TYR A 43 -15.78 -5.48 0.38
N SER A 44 -16.13 -4.49 1.21
CA SER A 44 -15.54 -4.33 2.55
C SER A 44 -15.93 -5.48 3.48
N LEU A 45 -17.15 -6.01 3.39
CA LEU A 45 -17.56 -7.20 4.13
C LEU A 45 -16.80 -8.46 3.68
N GLN A 46 -16.57 -8.61 2.38
CA GLN A 46 -15.77 -9.71 1.85
C GLN A 46 -14.31 -9.61 2.26
N ARG A 47 -13.73 -8.40 2.27
CA ARG A 47 -12.38 -8.14 2.79
C ARG A 47 -12.28 -8.55 4.25
N HIS A 48 -13.22 -8.12 5.07
CA HIS A 48 -13.29 -8.51 6.48
C HIS A 48 -13.43 -10.03 6.64
N ALA A 49 -14.32 -10.69 5.90
CA ALA A 49 -14.48 -12.15 5.92
C ALA A 49 -13.25 -12.93 5.44
N ALA A 50 -12.39 -12.31 4.62
CA ALA A 50 -11.13 -12.87 4.16
C ALA A 50 -9.93 -12.43 5.03
N LEU A 51 -10.18 -11.96 6.26
CA LEU A 51 -9.17 -11.48 7.23
C LEU A 51 -8.28 -10.37 6.66
N GLY A 52 -8.84 -9.55 5.77
CA GLY A 52 -8.19 -8.40 5.16
C GLY A 52 -8.43 -7.07 5.88
N SER A 53 -9.09 -7.10 7.04
CA SER A 53 -9.26 -5.96 7.95
C SER A 53 -8.24 -6.00 9.08
N HIS A 54 -7.82 -4.84 9.59
CA HIS A 54 -6.71 -4.77 10.55
C HIS A 54 -7.08 -4.11 11.89
N ALA A 55 -6.39 -4.48 12.97
CA ALA A 55 -6.61 -3.93 14.30
C ALA A 55 -6.49 -2.39 14.35
N ALA A 56 -5.43 -1.86 13.73
CA ALA A 56 -5.08 -0.44 13.81
C ALA A 56 -6.10 0.49 13.13
N ASP A 57 -6.69 0.03 12.02
CA ASP A 57 -7.62 0.81 11.22
C ASP A 57 -9.08 0.55 11.61
N LEU A 58 -9.45 -0.67 12.03
CA LEU A 58 -10.84 -1.00 12.37
C LEU A 58 -11.10 -1.06 13.88
N SER A 59 -10.39 -1.95 14.58
CA SER A 59 -10.68 -2.23 16.00
C SER A 59 -10.41 -1.05 16.93
N PHE A 60 -9.39 -0.24 16.65
CA PHE A 60 -9.06 0.90 17.50
C PHE A 60 -10.14 1.99 17.49
N ILE A 61 -11.07 1.96 16.53
CA ILE A 61 -12.26 2.83 16.49
C ILE A 61 -13.50 2.07 16.98
N ASP A 62 -13.68 0.85 16.51
CA ASP A 62 -14.81 -0.01 16.85
C ASP A 62 -14.94 -0.26 18.36
N GLN A 63 -13.84 -0.67 19.02
CA GLN A 63 -13.86 -1.00 20.45
C GLN A 63 -14.27 0.21 21.32
N PRO A 64 -13.73 1.44 21.15
CA PRO A 64 -14.23 2.64 21.84
C PRO A 64 -15.70 2.94 21.63
N MET A 65 -16.23 2.72 20.42
CA MET A 65 -17.65 2.90 20.15
C MET A 65 -18.49 1.90 20.94
N TRP A 66 -18.11 0.62 20.89
CA TRP A 66 -18.77 -0.45 21.63
C TRP A 66 -18.68 -0.24 23.16
N ASN A 67 -17.49 0.07 23.68
CA ASN A 67 -17.25 0.33 25.10
C ASN A 67 -18.08 1.51 25.62
N THR A 68 -18.29 2.56 24.80
CA THR A 68 -19.13 3.70 25.18
C THR A 68 -20.57 3.29 25.47
N LEU A 69 -21.14 2.38 24.68
CA LEU A 69 -22.49 1.86 24.90
C LEU A 69 -22.59 0.97 26.15
N HIS A 70 -21.45 0.49 26.64
CA HIS A 70 -21.32 -0.36 27.82
C HIS A 70 -20.81 0.39 29.06
N GLY A 71 -20.85 1.72 29.05
CA GLY A 71 -20.52 2.57 30.20
C GLY A 71 -19.04 2.96 30.33
N ARG A 72 -18.19 2.55 29.37
CA ARG A 72 -16.76 2.87 29.31
C ARG A 72 -16.49 3.88 28.20
N PHE A 73 -16.57 5.17 28.52
CA PHE A 73 -16.58 6.24 27.53
C PHE A 73 -15.28 6.31 26.71
N LEU A 74 -15.39 5.99 25.42
CA LEU A 74 -14.31 6.01 24.42
C LEU A 74 -13.02 5.27 24.84
N GLU A 75 -13.17 4.22 25.64
CA GLU A 75 -12.05 3.44 26.16
C GLU A 75 -11.60 2.39 25.12
N ARG A 76 -10.29 2.28 24.86
CA ARG A 76 -9.68 1.19 24.09
C ARG A 76 -8.53 0.57 24.84
N THR A 77 -8.27 -0.68 24.50
CA THR A 77 -7.05 -1.36 24.92
C THR A 77 -5.87 -0.86 24.09
N MET A 78 -4.76 -0.55 24.76
CA MET A 78 -3.49 -0.18 24.18
C MET A 78 -2.36 -0.79 25.00
N ASP A 79 -1.52 -1.60 24.35
CA ASP A 79 -0.50 -2.39 25.04
C ASP A 79 -1.14 -3.20 26.16
N ASP A 80 -0.72 -3.03 27.41
CA ASP A 80 -1.25 -3.70 28.60
C ASP A 80 -2.25 -2.84 29.40
N ARG A 81 -2.72 -1.72 28.82
CA ARG A 81 -3.54 -0.72 29.52
C ARG A 81 -4.83 -0.40 28.79
N GLN A 82 -5.80 0.12 29.53
CA GLN A 82 -6.96 0.80 28.96
C GLN A 82 -6.71 2.29 28.89
N VAL A 83 -6.97 2.89 27.74
CA VAL A 83 -6.73 4.32 27.50
C VAL A 83 -7.91 4.96 26.78
N PRO A 84 -8.21 6.24 27.05
CA PRO A 84 -9.21 6.97 26.28
C PRO A 84 -8.69 7.23 24.86
N ARG A 85 -9.46 6.83 23.83
CA ARG A 85 -9.17 7.14 22.42
C ARG A 85 -8.95 8.63 22.17
N VAL A 86 -9.59 9.47 22.98
CA VAL A 86 -9.45 10.94 22.96
C VAL A 86 -7.99 11.41 23.14
N ALA A 87 -7.12 10.59 23.72
CA ALA A 87 -5.69 10.89 23.80
C ALA A 87 -4.99 10.89 22.43
N GLU A 88 -5.55 10.22 21.43
CA GLU A 88 -5.03 10.20 20.05
C GLU A 88 -5.80 11.18 19.16
N HIS A 89 -7.13 11.04 19.15
CA HIS A 89 -8.05 11.79 18.30
C HIS A 89 -9.38 12.00 19.02
N LEU A 90 -9.96 13.20 18.86
CA LEU A 90 -11.31 13.51 19.31
C LEU A 90 -12.25 13.49 18.09
N GLU A 91 -13.01 12.41 17.96
CA GLU A 91 -13.92 12.15 16.84
C GLU A 91 -15.39 12.04 17.31
N PRO A 92 -16.06 13.12 17.74
CA PRO A 92 -17.42 13.05 18.30
C PRO A 92 -18.47 12.36 17.40
N ILE A 93 -18.25 12.34 16.09
CA ILE A 93 -19.12 11.65 15.12
C ILE A 93 -19.28 10.16 15.44
N ILE A 94 -18.25 9.51 15.99
CA ILE A 94 -18.31 8.08 16.30
C ILE A 94 -19.32 7.81 17.42
N LEU A 95 -19.57 8.77 18.31
CA LEU A 95 -20.61 8.70 19.35
C LEU A 95 -22.02 8.76 18.75
N ILE A 96 -22.19 9.48 17.63
CA ILE A 96 -23.46 9.56 16.90
C ILE A 96 -23.71 8.26 16.13
N ILE A 97 -22.64 7.60 15.65
CA ILE A 97 -22.71 6.35 14.90
C ILE A 97 -22.88 5.16 15.85
N ALA A 98 -22.23 5.15 17.02
CA ALA A 98 -22.19 4.03 17.96
C ALA A 98 -23.56 3.38 18.23
N PRO A 99 -24.68 4.11 18.42
CA PRO A 99 -25.99 3.49 18.63
C PRO A 99 -26.44 2.50 17.54
N ILE A 100 -25.77 2.43 16.38
CA ILE A 100 -25.98 1.36 15.40
C ILE A 100 -25.82 -0.04 16.00
N TYR A 101 -24.95 -0.21 16.99
CA TYR A 101 -24.72 -1.51 17.63
C TYR A 101 -25.92 -2.01 18.46
N TYR A 102 -26.88 -1.14 18.80
CA TYR A 102 -28.17 -1.60 19.32
C TYR A 102 -29.05 -2.28 18.26
N LEU A 103 -28.82 -2.00 16.97
CA LEU A 103 -29.53 -2.65 15.86
C LEU A 103 -28.79 -3.90 15.39
N TRP A 104 -27.45 -3.83 15.32
CA TRP A 104 -26.59 -4.94 14.96
C TRP A 104 -25.25 -4.81 15.67
N ASP A 105 -25.06 -5.59 16.73
CA ASP A 105 -23.83 -5.61 17.55
C ASP A 105 -22.71 -6.35 16.82
N ASP A 106 -22.18 -5.71 15.77
CA ASP A 106 -21.15 -6.26 14.90
C ASP A 106 -20.40 -5.14 14.15
N VAL A 107 -19.08 -5.26 14.06
CA VAL A 107 -18.19 -4.30 13.38
C VAL A 107 -18.57 -4.08 11.90
N ARG A 108 -19.21 -5.07 11.26
CA ARG A 108 -19.70 -4.96 9.89
C ARG A 108 -20.71 -3.83 9.69
N ALA A 109 -21.43 -3.42 10.75
CA ALA A 109 -22.40 -2.35 10.68
C ALA A 109 -21.74 -0.99 10.31
N ILE A 110 -20.57 -0.68 10.88
CA ILE A 110 -19.89 0.61 10.64
C ILE A 110 -19.26 0.68 9.24
N LEU A 111 -18.80 -0.45 8.69
CA LEU A 111 -18.30 -0.54 7.30
C LEU A 111 -19.40 -0.17 6.28
N ILE A 112 -20.63 -0.65 6.51
CA ILE A 112 -21.79 -0.31 5.66
C ILE A 112 -22.16 1.17 5.82
N ILE A 113 -22.18 1.69 7.05
CA ILE A 113 -22.50 3.10 7.31
C ILE A 113 -21.53 4.04 6.59
N GLN A 114 -20.24 3.73 6.59
CA GLN A 114 -19.24 4.54 5.86
C GLN A 114 -19.53 4.59 4.36
N SER A 115 -19.88 3.45 3.75
CA SER A 115 -20.30 3.38 2.34
C SER A 115 -21.52 4.26 2.06
N ILE A 116 -22.51 4.27 2.95
CA ILE A 116 -23.69 5.13 2.87
C ILE A 116 -23.29 6.61 3.00
N ALA A 117 -22.46 6.95 3.98
CA ALA A 117 -22.02 8.32 4.25
C ALA A 117 -21.30 8.94 3.05
N LEU A 118 -20.44 8.18 2.39
CA LEU A 118 -19.75 8.61 1.17
C LEU A 118 -20.72 8.75 -0.02
N ALA A 119 -21.62 7.79 -0.23
CA ALA A 119 -22.60 7.87 -1.32
C ALA A 119 -23.55 9.08 -1.18
N LEU A 120 -23.90 9.48 0.05
CA LEU A 120 -24.76 10.64 0.32
C LEU A 120 -24.24 11.95 -0.28
N GLY A 121 -22.93 12.11 -0.46
CA GLY A 121 -22.34 13.29 -1.09
C GLY A 121 -22.71 13.45 -2.58
N ALA A 122 -23.17 12.39 -3.25
CA ALA A 122 -23.65 12.48 -4.64
C ALA A 122 -24.85 13.43 -4.80
N LEU A 123 -25.72 13.54 -3.78
CA LEU A 123 -26.89 14.42 -3.81
C LEU A 123 -26.50 15.90 -3.93
N PRO A 124 -25.71 16.48 -3.00
CA PRO A 124 -25.29 17.87 -3.13
C PRO A 124 -24.38 18.07 -4.36
N VAL A 125 -23.58 17.09 -4.79
CA VAL A 125 -22.83 17.20 -6.06
C VAL A 125 -23.77 17.42 -7.24
N TYR A 126 -24.84 16.60 -7.35
CA TYR A 126 -25.84 16.74 -8.40
C TYR A 126 -26.52 18.12 -8.37
N TRP A 127 -26.95 18.57 -7.18
CA TRP A 127 -27.63 19.87 -7.03
C TRP A 127 -26.71 21.06 -7.34
N ILE A 128 -25.47 21.03 -6.84
CA ILE A 128 -24.45 22.06 -7.11
C ILE A 128 -24.19 22.12 -8.62
N ALA A 129 -23.97 20.98 -9.29
CA ALA A 129 -23.73 20.92 -10.72
C ALA A 129 -24.94 21.42 -11.53
N GLN A 130 -26.15 20.97 -11.17
CA GLN A 130 -27.37 21.40 -11.83
C GLN A 130 -27.58 22.92 -11.73
N ARG A 131 -27.37 23.50 -10.54
CA ARG A 131 -27.48 24.97 -10.37
C ARG A 131 -26.38 25.72 -11.09
N ALA A 132 -25.13 25.25 -11.00
CA ALA A 132 -23.99 25.94 -11.60
C ALA A 132 -24.06 25.94 -13.14
N LEU A 133 -24.55 24.86 -13.75
CA LEU A 133 -24.55 24.66 -15.21
C LEU A 133 -25.90 25.02 -15.88
N GLY A 134 -27.00 25.07 -15.11
CA GLY A 134 -28.36 25.35 -15.60
C GLY A 134 -28.60 26.78 -16.08
N GLY A 135 -27.76 27.75 -15.70
CA GLY A 135 -27.86 29.15 -16.14
C GLY A 135 -28.82 30.02 -15.33
N SER A 136 -28.58 31.34 -15.35
CA SER A 136 -29.20 32.33 -14.45
C SER A 136 -30.55 32.91 -14.89
N HIS A 137 -31.08 32.56 -16.06
CA HIS A 137 -32.28 33.22 -16.60
C HIS A 137 -33.46 32.27 -16.72
N VAL A 138 -34.40 32.44 -15.80
CA VAL A 138 -35.72 31.76 -15.72
C VAL A 138 -36.62 32.08 -16.93
N SER A 139 -36.20 32.97 -17.84
CA SER A 139 -36.99 33.44 -18.99
C SER A 139 -36.65 32.78 -20.33
N SER A 140 -35.69 31.83 -20.39
CA SER A 140 -35.15 31.31 -21.67
C SER A 140 -35.09 29.78 -21.80
N ALA A 141 -35.68 29.01 -20.86
CA ALA A 141 -35.79 27.56 -21.01
C ALA A 141 -36.57 27.15 -22.28
N ASP A 142 -37.54 27.96 -22.70
CA ASP A 142 -38.32 27.77 -23.93
C ASP A 142 -37.54 28.14 -25.23
N GLN A 143 -36.31 28.66 -25.13
CA GLN A 143 -35.48 29.08 -26.27
C GLN A 143 -34.19 28.26 -26.45
N LEU A 144 -33.90 27.33 -25.53
CA LEU A 144 -32.74 26.45 -25.62
C LEU A 144 -33.03 25.21 -26.47
N HIS A 145 -32.04 24.78 -27.24
CA HIS A 145 -32.14 23.52 -27.98
C HIS A 145 -32.34 22.35 -27.00
N PRO A 146 -33.25 21.37 -27.28
CA PRO A 146 -33.55 20.28 -26.33
C PRO A 146 -32.33 19.53 -25.81
N LEU A 147 -31.36 19.24 -26.69
CA LEU A 147 -30.09 18.60 -26.29
C LEU A 147 -29.25 19.47 -25.35
N GLU A 148 -29.23 20.79 -25.53
CA GLU A 148 -28.49 21.68 -24.64
C GLU A 148 -29.14 21.72 -23.25
N THR A 149 -30.47 21.82 -23.20
CA THR A 149 -31.25 21.76 -21.95
C THR A 149 -30.99 20.45 -21.22
N LEU A 150 -31.06 19.31 -21.93
CA LEU A 150 -30.78 17.98 -21.40
C LEU A 150 -29.36 17.89 -20.83
N MET A 151 -28.34 18.32 -21.58
CA MET A 151 -26.95 18.23 -21.16
C MET A 151 -26.65 19.12 -19.95
N ARG A 152 -27.22 20.33 -19.88
CA ARG A 152 -26.99 21.27 -18.77
C ARG A 152 -27.70 20.87 -17.48
N HIS A 153 -28.91 20.36 -17.57
CA HIS A 153 -29.77 20.11 -16.41
C HIS A 153 -29.75 18.66 -15.92
N ALA A 154 -29.35 17.71 -16.79
CA ALA A 154 -29.29 16.30 -16.46
C ALA A 154 -27.94 15.66 -16.81
N GLY A 155 -27.45 15.82 -18.05
CA GLY A 155 -26.26 15.12 -18.56
C GLY A 155 -24.98 15.39 -17.76
N LEU A 156 -24.44 16.62 -17.84
CA LEU A 156 -23.22 16.99 -17.11
C LEU A 156 -23.35 16.85 -15.59
N PRO A 157 -24.47 17.25 -14.94
CA PRO A 157 -24.66 16.98 -13.51
C PRO A 157 -24.56 15.49 -13.15
N LEU A 158 -25.12 14.59 -13.97
CA LEU A 158 -24.97 13.14 -13.77
C LEU A 158 -23.52 12.68 -13.99
N ILE A 159 -22.80 13.24 -14.96
CA ILE A 159 -21.38 12.93 -15.18
C ILE A 159 -20.54 13.33 -13.96
N PHE A 160 -20.82 14.48 -13.32
CA PHE A 160 -20.16 14.86 -12.07
C PHE A 160 -20.47 13.92 -10.90
N VAL A 161 -21.69 13.39 -10.83
CA VAL A 161 -22.04 12.35 -9.84
C VAL A 161 -21.23 11.07 -10.09
N VAL A 162 -21.14 10.63 -11.34
CA VAL A 162 -20.31 9.48 -11.72
C VAL A 162 -18.84 9.75 -11.38
N ALA A 163 -18.31 10.92 -11.74
CA ALA A 163 -16.93 11.28 -11.44
C ALA A 163 -16.63 11.34 -9.94
N TYR A 164 -17.59 11.79 -9.12
CA TYR A 164 -17.51 11.77 -7.66
C TYR A 164 -17.49 10.34 -7.10
N LEU A 165 -18.41 9.46 -7.53
CA LEU A 165 -18.50 8.07 -7.04
C LEU A 165 -17.35 7.20 -7.57
N MET A 166 -16.78 7.55 -8.73
CA MET A 166 -15.61 6.89 -9.31
C MET A 166 -14.27 7.44 -8.79
N PHE A 167 -14.29 8.51 -7.99
CA PHE A 167 -13.09 9.19 -7.49
C PHE A 167 -12.24 8.22 -6.66
N PRO A 168 -11.02 7.85 -7.07
CA PRO A 168 -10.26 6.79 -6.39
C PRO A 168 -9.94 7.07 -4.92
N ALA A 169 -9.62 8.31 -4.54
CA ALA A 169 -9.41 8.67 -3.13
C ALA A 169 -10.64 8.46 -2.24
N LEU A 170 -11.86 8.61 -2.80
CA LEU A 170 -13.10 8.34 -2.07
C LEU A 170 -13.32 6.83 -1.90
N GLN A 171 -12.95 6.04 -2.91
CA GLN A 171 -13.03 4.58 -2.85
C GLN A 171 -11.96 3.98 -1.94
N ALA A 172 -10.73 4.48 -2.02
CA ALA A 172 -9.61 4.11 -1.17
C ALA A 172 -9.95 4.30 0.31
N ALA A 173 -10.58 5.43 0.65
CA ALA A 173 -11.07 5.69 1.98
C ALA A 173 -12.14 4.70 2.48
N ASN A 174 -12.89 4.09 1.56
CA ASN A 174 -13.97 3.16 1.91
C ASN A 174 -13.48 1.71 2.10
N VAL A 175 -12.34 1.37 1.50
CA VAL A 175 -11.75 0.02 1.52
C VAL A 175 -10.58 -0.10 2.50
N ALA A 176 -10.05 1.03 2.95
CA ALA A 176 -9.11 1.13 4.06
C ALA A 176 -9.85 0.99 5.40
N ASP A 177 -10.65 -0.06 5.57
CA ASP A 177 -11.50 -0.29 6.76
C ASP A 177 -12.37 0.94 7.14
N PHE A 178 -12.47 1.30 8.42
CA PHE A 178 -13.34 2.38 8.90
C PHE A 178 -12.53 3.54 9.47
N HIS A 179 -12.82 4.76 9.05
CA HIS A 179 -12.25 5.97 9.64
C HIS A 179 -13.32 7.04 9.83
N ALA A 180 -13.08 8.01 10.72
CA ALA A 180 -13.98 9.15 10.87
C ALA A 180 -13.85 10.14 9.69
N ASP A 181 -12.64 10.35 9.16
CA ASP A 181 -12.32 11.32 8.11
C ASP A 181 -13.29 11.31 6.91
N PRO A 182 -13.69 10.16 6.33
CA PRO A 182 -14.64 10.11 5.20
C PRO A 182 -16.01 10.73 5.49
N PHE A 183 -16.43 10.78 6.76
CA PHE A 183 -17.73 11.34 7.15
C PHE A 183 -17.83 12.85 6.97
N ILE A 184 -16.74 13.58 6.69
CA ILE A 184 -16.81 15.01 6.39
C ILE A 184 -17.29 15.31 4.96
N VAL A 185 -17.17 14.35 4.04
CA VAL A 185 -17.38 14.58 2.61
C VAL A 185 -18.80 15.10 2.33
N ALA A 186 -19.83 14.35 2.76
CA ALA A 186 -21.22 14.76 2.54
C ALA A 186 -21.61 16.02 3.34
N PRO A 187 -21.33 16.13 4.66
CA PRO A 187 -21.62 17.34 5.43
C PRO A 187 -21.00 18.61 4.86
N LEU A 188 -19.75 18.58 4.39
CA LEU A 188 -19.09 19.75 3.81
C LEU A 188 -19.76 20.17 2.50
N LEU A 189 -20.13 19.20 1.64
CA LEU A 189 -20.87 19.46 0.39
C LEU A 189 -22.27 20.04 0.67
N PHE A 190 -23.00 19.51 1.65
CA PHE A 190 -24.30 20.05 2.06
C PHE A 190 -24.18 21.44 2.69
N ALA A 191 -23.18 21.66 3.55
CA ALA A 191 -22.91 22.97 4.15
C ALA A 191 -22.64 24.01 3.05
N PHE A 192 -21.79 23.68 2.07
CA PHE A 192 -21.53 24.52 0.90
C PHE A 192 -22.82 24.80 0.09
N TRP A 193 -23.60 23.75 -0.23
CA TRP A 193 -24.87 23.91 -0.95
C TRP A 193 -25.83 24.84 -0.22
N TYR A 194 -26.11 24.60 1.06
CA TYR A 194 -27.07 25.43 1.80
C TYR A 194 -26.56 26.83 2.12
N ALA A 195 -25.24 27.01 2.27
CA ALA A 195 -24.64 28.34 2.39
C ALA A 195 -24.90 29.18 1.12
N THR A 196 -24.70 28.57 -0.05
CA THR A 196 -24.85 29.23 -1.35
C THR A 196 -26.31 29.42 -1.76
N GLU A 197 -27.23 28.64 -1.20
CA GLU A 197 -28.69 28.87 -1.25
C GLU A 197 -29.18 29.87 -0.19
N CYS A 198 -28.30 30.49 0.60
CA CYS A 198 -28.66 31.39 1.71
C CYS A 198 -29.57 30.76 2.78
N HIS A 199 -29.62 29.43 2.86
CA HIS A 199 -30.34 28.65 3.86
C HIS A 199 -29.45 28.36 5.08
N TYR A 200 -29.06 29.42 5.78
CA TYR A 200 -28.04 29.34 6.84
C TYR A 200 -28.39 28.40 8.01
N GLY A 201 -29.66 28.18 8.33
CA GLY A 201 -30.04 27.21 9.37
C GLY A 201 -29.64 25.77 9.01
N ARG A 202 -29.89 25.37 7.76
CA ARG A 202 -29.46 24.04 7.25
C ARG A 202 -27.95 23.99 7.04
N MET A 203 -27.34 25.09 6.58
CA MET A 203 -25.89 25.21 6.52
C MET A 203 -25.26 24.92 7.89
N TRP A 204 -25.75 25.55 8.97
CA TRP A 204 -25.21 25.35 10.32
C TRP A 204 -25.39 23.92 10.80
N PHE A 205 -26.54 23.30 10.55
CA PHE A 205 -26.74 21.88 10.87
C PHE A 205 -25.63 21.01 10.27
N TRP A 206 -25.36 21.15 8.97
CA TRP A 206 -24.31 20.37 8.30
C TRP A 206 -22.89 20.79 8.66
N ALA A 207 -22.65 22.08 8.90
CA ALA A 207 -21.35 22.58 9.35
C ALA A 207 -21.02 22.06 10.76
N ILE A 208 -22.00 21.97 11.65
CA ILE A 208 -21.82 21.38 12.98
C ILE A 208 -21.49 19.91 12.86
N ILE A 209 -22.21 19.13 12.04
CA ILE A 209 -21.85 17.73 11.78
C ILE A 209 -20.42 17.62 11.26
N ALA A 210 -20.01 18.47 10.30
CA ALA A 210 -18.64 18.50 9.78
C ALA A 210 -17.59 18.81 10.87
N MET A 211 -17.88 19.75 11.78
CA MET A 211 -16.99 20.07 12.90
C MET A 211 -16.89 18.94 13.94
N LEU A 212 -17.92 18.11 14.05
CA LEU A 212 -17.94 16.96 14.96
C LEU A 212 -17.25 15.71 14.39
N VAL A 213 -16.77 15.73 13.15
CA VAL A 213 -16.11 14.56 12.54
C VAL A 213 -14.82 14.21 13.26
N LYS A 214 -13.89 15.17 13.38
CA LYS A 214 -12.55 14.98 13.95
C LYS A 214 -11.95 16.31 14.34
N GLU A 215 -11.07 16.36 15.34
CA GLU A 215 -10.58 17.61 15.94
C GLU A 215 -9.92 18.60 14.97
N ASN A 216 -9.26 18.11 13.93
CA ASN A 216 -8.51 18.91 12.96
C ASN A 216 -9.36 19.36 11.76
N LEU A 217 -10.47 18.68 11.48
CA LEU A 217 -11.34 18.93 10.34
C LEU A 217 -12.22 20.20 10.39
N PRO A 218 -12.47 20.87 11.54
CA PRO A 218 -13.09 22.19 11.59
C PRO A 218 -12.35 23.22 10.75
N THR A 219 -11.05 23.01 10.48
CA THR A 219 -10.27 23.81 9.54
C THR A 219 -10.89 23.89 8.14
N LEU A 220 -11.59 22.85 7.68
CA LEU A 220 -12.32 22.88 6.39
C LEU A 220 -13.58 23.77 6.47
N THR A 221 -14.31 23.73 7.59
CA THR A 221 -15.44 24.64 7.80
C THR A 221 -15.00 26.10 8.00
N PHE A 222 -13.84 26.32 8.61
CA PHE A 222 -13.19 27.62 8.66
C PHE A 222 -12.88 28.12 7.24
N ALA A 223 -12.32 27.27 6.38
CA ALA A 223 -12.05 27.58 4.98
C ALA A 223 -13.32 27.86 4.18
N LEU A 224 -14.43 27.15 4.45
CA LEU A 224 -15.76 27.50 3.92
C LEU A 224 -16.19 28.91 4.36
N GLY A 225 -15.95 29.28 5.62
CA GLY A 225 -16.18 30.64 6.12
C GLY A 225 -15.36 31.69 5.36
N LEU A 226 -14.05 31.47 5.19
CA LEU A 226 -13.18 32.34 4.36
C LEU A 226 -13.72 32.47 2.94
N PHE A 227 -14.08 31.34 2.33
CA PHE A 227 -14.63 31.30 0.99
C PHE A 227 -15.92 32.14 0.87
N LEU A 228 -16.87 31.97 1.79
CA LEU A 228 -18.11 32.75 1.81
C LEU A 228 -17.87 34.25 2.03
N PHE A 229 -16.84 34.61 2.79
CA PHE A 229 -16.49 36.00 3.05
C PHE A 229 -15.94 36.70 1.81
N PHE A 230 -14.92 36.10 1.16
CA PHE A 230 -14.20 36.69 0.04
C PHE A 230 -14.83 36.41 -1.32
N PHE A 231 -15.34 35.20 -1.54
CA PHE A 231 -15.77 34.71 -2.86
C PHE A 231 -17.26 34.41 -2.95
N GLY A 232 -18.00 34.40 -1.85
CA GLY A 232 -19.43 34.06 -1.84
C GLY A 232 -20.28 34.87 -2.82
N ALA A 233 -19.91 36.12 -3.10
CA ALA A 233 -20.61 36.97 -4.08
C ALA A 233 -20.50 36.45 -5.52
N ARG A 234 -19.43 35.72 -5.86
CA ARG A 234 -19.21 35.16 -7.21
C ARG A 234 -20.15 34.00 -7.54
N ILE A 235 -20.75 33.38 -6.53
CA ILE A 235 -21.71 32.28 -6.71
C ILE A 235 -23.11 32.80 -6.98
N ALA A 236 -23.44 33.97 -6.43
CA ALA A 236 -24.77 34.54 -6.53
C ALA A 236 -25.18 34.70 -8.00
N VAL A 237 -26.36 34.17 -8.32
CA VAL A 237 -26.94 34.17 -9.67
C VAL A 237 -27.35 35.59 -10.07
N SER A 238 -27.64 36.44 -9.08
CA SER A 238 -28.01 37.84 -9.23
C SER A 238 -27.19 38.70 -8.25
N PRO A 239 -26.98 39.99 -8.53
CA PRO A 239 -26.33 40.90 -7.60
C PRO A 239 -27.02 40.85 -6.24
N GLU A 240 -26.25 40.59 -5.19
CA GLU A 240 -26.80 40.54 -3.84
C GLU A 240 -27.14 41.94 -3.34
N SER A 241 -28.25 42.07 -2.60
CA SER A 241 -28.52 43.31 -1.87
C SER A 241 -27.47 43.54 -0.77
N PRO A 242 -27.22 44.79 -0.36
CA PRO A 242 -26.31 45.09 0.75
C PRO A 242 -26.66 44.31 2.04
N HIS A 243 -27.95 44.11 2.29
CA HIS A 243 -28.44 43.31 3.42
C HIS A 243 -28.06 41.82 3.29
N ALA A 244 -28.23 41.22 2.10
CA ALA A 244 -27.84 39.84 1.84
C ALA A 244 -26.32 39.65 1.99
N THR A 245 -25.53 40.59 1.47
CA THR A 245 -24.07 40.58 1.60
C THR A 245 -23.65 40.65 3.07
N ARG A 246 -24.24 41.58 3.85
CA ARG A 246 -23.95 41.71 5.29
C ARG A 246 -24.32 40.45 6.05
N ARG A 247 -25.46 39.83 5.72
CA ARG A 247 -25.91 38.58 6.33
C ARG A 247 -24.97 37.42 6.03
N ARG A 248 -24.55 37.25 4.77
CA ARG A 248 -23.56 36.24 4.37
C ARG A 248 -22.25 36.41 5.12
N ARG A 249 -21.71 37.63 5.15
CA ARG A 249 -20.45 37.93 5.85
C ARG A 249 -20.55 37.69 7.36
N ARG A 250 -21.69 38.00 7.99
CA ARG A 250 -21.91 37.67 9.42
C ARG A 250 -21.85 36.17 9.67
N HIS A 251 -22.54 35.37 8.86
CA HIS A 251 -22.48 33.91 9.00
C HIS A 251 -21.09 33.35 8.67
N ALA A 252 -20.40 33.92 7.69
CA ALA A 252 -19.02 33.55 7.36
C ALA A 252 -18.05 33.80 8.52
N VAL A 253 -18.10 35.00 9.13
CA VAL A 253 -17.28 35.33 10.31
C VAL A 253 -17.64 34.43 11.49
N ALA A 254 -18.93 34.23 11.76
CA ALA A 254 -19.35 33.32 12.83
C ALA A 254 -18.87 31.88 12.61
N LEU A 255 -18.90 31.38 11.37
CA LEU A 255 -18.37 30.07 11.01
C LEU A 255 -16.86 30.01 11.25
N MET A 256 -16.10 30.99 10.77
CA MET A 256 -14.66 31.08 11.03
C MET A 256 -14.35 31.08 12.54
N THR A 257 -15.04 31.91 13.32
CA THR A 257 -14.80 32.00 14.76
C THR A 257 -15.12 30.68 15.47
N LEU A 258 -16.30 30.10 15.22
CA LEU A 258 -16.71 28.86 15.88
C LEU A 258 -15.85 27.67 15.48
N SER A 259 -15.49 27.54 14.19
CA SER A 259 -14.58 26.50 13.71
C SER A 259 -13.19 26.62 14.33
N LEU A 260 -12.65 27.84 14.45
CA LEU A 260 -11.34 28.08 15.06
C LEU A 260 -11.37 27.80 16.56
N VAL A 261 -12.39 28.27 17.27
CA VAL A 261 -12.57 28.02 18.70
C VAL A 261 -12.69 26.52 18.96
N TRP A 262 -13.51 25.81 18.17
CA TRP A 262 -13.66 24.36 18.31
C TRP A 262 -12.36 23.60 18.00
N TYR A 263 -11.65 23.95 16.92
CA TYR A 263 -10.33 23.38 16.62
C TYR A 263 -9.35 23.55 17.78
N ILE A 264 -9.30 24.75 18.37
CA ILE A 264 -8.42 25.05 19.51
C ILE A 264 -8.81 24.21 20.73
N ILE A 265 -10.11 24.18 21.08
CA ILE A 265 -10.61 23.40 22.21
C ILE A 265 -10.30 21.91 22.01
N ALA A 266 -10.72 21.35 20.88
CA ALA A 266 -10.55 19.93 20.58
C ALA A 266 -9.08 19.52 20.54
N THR A 267 -8.24 20.23 19.80
CA THR A 267 -6.85 19.83 19.57
C THR A 267 -5.95 20.16 20.75
N TRP A 268 -6.04 21.38 21.29
CA TRP A 268 -5.07 21.92 22.24
C TRP A 268 -5.53 21.86 23.69
N LEU A 269 -6.84 21.93 23.95
CA LEU A 269 -7.37 21.86 25.32
C LEU A 269 -7.85 20.46 25.73
N ILE A 270 -8.16 19.59 24.78
CA ILE A 270 -8.63 18.21 25.05
C ILE A 270 -7.57 17.18 24.64
N VAL A 271 -7.25 17.07 23.34
CA VAL A 271 -6.35 16.02 22.84
C VAL A 271 -4.93 16.19 23.38
N THR A 272 -4.33 17.38 23.27
CA THR A 272 -2.93 17.62 23.68
C THR A 272 -2.62 17.25 25.14
N PRO A 273 -3.40 17.68 26.15
CA PRO A 273 -3.14 17.30 27.53
C PRO A 273 -3.21 15.79 27.77
N LEU A 274 -4.19 15.11 27.14
CA LEU A 274 -4.35 13.66 27.23
C LEU A 274 -3.22 12.92 26.50
N ALA A 275 -2.83 13.40 25.32
CA ALA A 275 -1.71 12.86 24.56
C ALA A 275 -0.40 12.93 25.37
N ARG A 276 -0.14 14.06 26.04
CA ARG A 276 0.99 14.21 26.95
C ARG A 276 0.94 13.22 28.11
N GLN A 277 -0.24 13.01 28.70
CA GLN A 277 -0.40 12.08 29.82
C GLN A 277 -0.19 10.61 29.41
N VAL A 278 -0.71 10.21 28.24
CA VAL A 278 -0.70 8.81 27.79
C VAL A 278 0.58 8.44 27.04
N TYR A 279 1.04 9.31 26.13
CA TYR A 279 2.15 9.06 25.21
C TYR A 279 3.41 9.87 25.52
N GLY A 280 3.35 10.83 26.44
CA GLY A 280 4.50 11.70 26.75
C GLY A 280 4.83 12.73 25.66
N THR A 281 3.95 12.93 24.68
CA THR A 281 4.19 13.86 23.56
C THR A 281 3.99 15.32 23.95
N SER A 282 4.67 16.23 23.24
CA SER A 282 4.54 17.68 23.46
C SER A 282 3.26 18.29 22.86
N GLY A 283 2.63 17.59 21.92
CA GLY A 283 1.39 17.93 21.24
C GLY A 283 0.59 16.68 20.85
N PRO A 284 -0.42 16.80 19.98
CA PRO A 284 -1.16 15.65 19.47
C PRO A 284 -0.22 14.65 18.78
N VAL A 285 -0.36 13.37 19.07
CA VAL A 285 0.57 12.30 18.62
C VAL A 285 0.79 12.36 17.11
N TYR A 286 -0.30 12.50 16.34
CA TYR A 286 -0.23 12.57 14.88
C TYR A 286 0.53 13.81 14.35
N MET A 287 0.55 14.93 15.09
CA MET A 287 1.32 16.11 14.67
C MET A 287 2.81 15.97 15.00
N THR A 288 3.13 15.48 16.20
CA THR A 288 4.51 15.38 16.69
C THR A 288 5.39 14.40 15.91
N HIS A 289 4.80 13.41 15.24
CA HIS A 289 5.55 12.41 14.46
C HIS A 289 5.50 12.60 12.95
N ARG A 290 4.56 13.40 12.42
CA ARG A 290 4.32 13.49 10.96
C ARG A 290 4.82 14.77 10.31
N TYR A 291 5.33 15.73 11.07
CA TYR A 291 5.76 17.03 10.53
C TYR A 291 7.15 17.43 11.03
N THR A 292 7.97 16.45 11.41
CA THR A 292 9.24 16.69 12.10
C THR A 292 10.29 17.31 11.20
N TRP A 293 10.23 17.02 9.90
CA TRP A 293 11.18 17.53 8.91
C TRP A 293 10.92 18.97 8.44
N PHE A 294 9.68 19.46 8.56
CA PHE A 294 9.30 20.77 8.02
C PHE A 294 9.48 21.86 9.07
N ASP A 295 10.50 22.69 8.88
CA ASP A 295 10.89 23.78 9.78
C ASP A 295 10.09 25.08 9.56
N GLY A 296 9.12 25.09 8.64
CA GLY A 296 8.38 26.29 8.27
C GLY A 296 9.10 27.19 7.26
N SER A 297 10.28 26.81 6.77
CA SER A 297 11.07 27.61 5.84
C SER A 297 10.63 27.44 4.38
N PHE A 298 11.04 28.40 3.54
CA PHE A 298 10.89 28.29 2.09
C PHE A 298 11.70 27.12 1.51
N GLU A 299 12.87 26.84 2.08
CA GLU A 299 13.73 25.72 1.67
C GLU A 299 13.06 24.36 1.94
N GLY A 300 12.42 24.20 3.09
CA GLY A 300 11.61 23.02 3.41
C GLY A 300 10.47 22.83 2.39
N LEU A 301 9.78 23.91 2.01
CA LEU A 301 8.73 23.86 0.99
C LEU A 301 9.28 23.48 -0.40
N TRP A 302 10.42 24.06 -0.81
CA TRP A 302 11.08 23.72 -2.06
C TRP A 302 11.54 22.26 -2.09
N THR A 303 12.02 21.75 -0.96
CA THR A 303 12.40 20.35 -0.79
C THR A 303 11.21 19.43 -1.00
N ALA A 304 10.04 19.70 -0.39
CA ALA A 304 8.83 18.91 -0.65
C ALA A 304 8.40 18.95 -2.12
N LEU A 305 8.43 20.12 -2.77
CA LEU A 305 8.06 20.27 -4.18
C LEU A 305 9.02 19.53 -5.13
N SER A 306 10.28 19.37 -4.71
CA SER A 306 11.30 18.66 -5.47
C SER A 306 11.18 17.14 -5.34
N GLN A 307 10.35 16.62 -4.42
CA GLN A 307 10.14 15.18 -4.26
C GLN A 307 9.16 14.66 -5.33
N PRO A 308 9.58 13.71 -6.19
CA PRO A 308 8.75 13.22 -7.29
C PRO A 308 7.40 12.65 -6.84
N GLU A 309 7.36 11.98 -5.69
CA GLU A 309 6.13 11.36 -5.16
C GLU A 309 5.08 12.39 -4.77
N ARG A 310 5.49 13.49 -4.13
CA ARG A 310 4.59 14.57 -3.72
C ARG A 310 4.09 15.37 -4.91
N LEU A 311 4.94 15.61 -5.90
CA LEU A 311 4.53 16.24 -7.15
C LEU A 311 3.52 15.36 -7.92
N ARG A 312 3.80 14.05 -8.01
CA ARG A 312 2.87 13.07 -8.59
C ARG A 312 1.52 13.09 -7.87
N TYR A 313 1.52 13.05 -6.53
CA TYR A 313 0.31 13.17 -5.73
C TYR A 313 -0.51 14.42 -6.08
N LEU A 314 0.12 15.60 -6.12
CA LEU A 314 -0.58 16.84 -6.47
C LEU A 314 -1.19 16.79 -7.88
N LEU A 315 -0.46 16.27 -8.87
CA LEU A 315 -0.96 16.13 -10.24
C LEU A 315 -2.13 15.13 -10.32
N GLU A 316 -2.01 14.02 -9.61
CA GLU A 316 -3.01 12.96 -9.57
C GLU A 316 -4.31 13.38 -8.87
N LEU A 317 -4.28 14.29 -7.89
CA LEU A 317 -5.48 14.82 -7.22
C LEU A 317 -6.47 15.46 -8.20
N PHE A 318 -5.98 16.11 -9.25
CA PHE A 318 -6.81 16.82 -10.22
C PHE A 318 -7.30 15.92 -11.36
N ALA A 319 -6.70 14.75 -11.53
CA ALA A 319 -6.98 13.85 -12.63
C ALA A 319 -8.43 13.32 -12.67
N PRO A 320 -9.05 12.86 -11.56
CA PRO A 320 -10.41 12.35 -11.56
C PRO A 320 -11.47 13.33 -12.04
N VAL A 321 -11.17 14.64 -11.98
CA VAL A 321 -12.06 15.73 -12.41
C VAL A 321 -11.56 16.43 -13.67
N GLY A 322 -10.68 15.78 -14.43
CA GLY A 322 -10.17 16.27 -15.72
C GLY A 322 -9.43 17.60 -15.62
N TRP A 323 -8.74 17.88 -14.51
CA TRP A 323 -8.04 19.15 -14.24
C TRP A 323 -8.94 20.40 -14.28
N LEU A 324 -10.26 20.24 -14.40
CA LEU A 324 -11.22 21.34 -14.48
C LEU A 324 -11.25 22.17 -13.20
N ALA A 325 -10.85 21.58 -12.06
CA ALA A 325 -10.73 22.27 -10.79
C ALA A 325 -9.73 23.44 -10.81
N LEU A 326 -8.68 23.36 -11.64
CA LEU A 326 -7.69 24.44 -11.79
C LEU A 326 -8.27 25.71 -12.42
N LEU A 327 -9.40 25.60 -13.12
CA LEU A 327 -10.09 26.75 -13.73
C LEU A 327 -10.89 27.58 -12.72
N ALA A 328 -11.10 27.07 -11.50
CA ALA A 328 -11.76 27.78 -10.40
C ALA A 328 -10.99 27.61 -9.08
N PRO A 329 -9.74 28.11 -9.00
CA PRO A 329 -8.85 27.83 -7.88
C PRO A 329 -9.35 28.40 -6.56
N GLU A 330 -10.22 29.40 -6.55
CA GLU A 330 -10.77 29.93 -5.29
C GLU A 330 -11.61 28.90 -4.51
N TYR A 331 -12.16 27.89 -5.19
CA TYR A 331 -12.92 26.81 -4.54
C TYR A 331 -12.01 25.75 -3.93
N LEU A 332 -10.75 25.66 -4.38
CA LEU A 332 -9.73 24.80 -3.77
C LEU A 332 -9.40 25.25 -2.34
N LEU A 333 -9.68 26.51 -2.00
CA LEU A 333 -9.58 27.02 -0.64
C LEU A 333 -10.33 26.11 0.36
N LEU A 334 -11.47 25.54 -0.03
CA LEU A 334 -12.28 24.66 0.81
C LEU A 334 -11.53 23.44 1.34
N GLY A 335 -10.56 22.93 0.57
CA GLY A 335 -9.74 21.76 0.93
C GLY A 335 -8.30 22.12 1.31
N LEU A 336 -7.91 23.39 1.18
CA LEU A 336 -6.52 23.83 1.31
C LEU A 336 -5.86 23.42 2.64
N PRO A 337 -6.50 23.56 3.83
CA PRO A 337 -5.86 23.19 5.10
C PRO A 337 -5.40 21.73 5.14
N VAL A 338 -6.28 20.79 4.76
CA VAL A 338 -5.94 19.36 4.71
C VAL A 338 -4.99 19.08 3.55
N GLY A 339 -5.11 19.78 2.42
CA GLY A 339 -4.21 19.62 1.28
C GLY A 339 -2.77 19.94 1.62
N VAL A 340 -2.55 21.04 2.35
CA VAL A 340 -1.23 21.43 2.87
C VAL A 340 -0.74 20.42 3.91
N ALA A 341 -1.61 20.01 4.85
CA ALA A 341 -1.25 19.02 5.87
C ALA A 341 -0.84 17.66 5.26
N ASN A 342 -1.53 17.19 4.22
CA ASN A 342 -1.15 15.96 3.54
C ASN A 342 0.16 16.14 2.78
N PHE A 343 0.30 17.24 2.05
CA PHE A 343 1.48 17.52 1.23
C PHE A 343 2.75 17.71 2.05
N LEU A 344 2.68 18.23 3.28
CA LEU A 344 3.84 18.46 4.16
C LEU A 344 4.14 17.29 5.10
N SER A 345 3.36 16.21 5.07
CA SER A 345 3.56 15.09 5.98
C SER A 345 4.84 14.28 5.69
N ASP A 346 5.44 13.72 6.74
CA ASP A 346 6.46 12.65 6.72
C ASP A 346 5.85 11.27 6.51
N PHE A 347 4.52 11.15 6.57
CA PHE A 347 3.83 9.88 6.50
C PHE A 347 3.28 9.62 5.08
N PRO A 348 3.87 8.69 4.30
CA PRO A 348 3.51 8.48 2.90
C PRO A 348 2.03 8.20 2.65
N ALA A 349 1.35 7.56 3.61
CA ALA A 349 -0.08 7.31 3.52
C ALA A 349 -0.91 8.59 3.31
N GLN A 350 -0.50 9.75 3.84
CA GLN A 350 -1.24 11.02 3.71
C GLN A 350 -1.13 11.64 2.30
N TYR A 351 -0.05 11.37 1.56
CA TYR A 351 0.17 11.86 0.20
C TYR A 351 0.26 10.75 -0.85
N SER A 352 -0.22 9.54 -0.55
CA SER A 352 -0.29 8.42 -1.51
C SER A 352 -1.55 8.45 -2.38
N GLY A 353 -2.64 9.05 -1.88
CA GLY A 353 -3.98 8.95 -2.49
C GLY A 353 -4.67 7.59 -2.35
N GLN A 354 -4.04 6.64 -1.63
CA GLN A 354 -4.50 5.25 -1.49
C GLN A 354 -5.12 4.93 -0.11
N GLN A 355 -5.31 5.94 0.73
CA GLN A 355 -5.82 5.81 2.11
C GLN A 355 -6.87 6.90 2.38
N HIS A 356 -7.52 6.86 3.55
CA HIS A 356 -8.63 7.76 3.91
C HIS A 356 -8.28 9.25 3.94
N TYR A 357 -7.01 9.62 4.11
CA TYR A 357 -6.54 11.01 4.28
C TYR A 357 -6.89 11.96 3.13
N THR A 358 -7.11 11.46 1.92
CA THR A 358 -7.40 12.28 0.74
C THR A 358 -8.90 12.52 0.54
N ALA A 359 -9.78 11.69 1.10
CA ALA A 359 -11.22 11.84 0.95
C ALA A 359 -11.77 13.24 1.36
N PRO A 360 -11.28 13.88 2.44
CA PRO A 360 -11.71 15.24 2.80
C PRO A 360 -11.45 16.33 1.73
N LEU A 361 -10.57 16.07 0.76
CA LEU A 361 -10.26 16.99 -0.34
C LEU A 361 -11.25 16.89 -1.51
N VAL A 362 -11.93 15.75 -1.66
CA VAL A 362 -12.83 15.45 -2.78
C VAL A 362 -13.94 16.51 -2.93
N PRO A 363 -14.61 16.99 -1.86
CA PRO A 363 -15.59 18.07 -1.97
C PRO A 363 -15.04 19.32 -2.67
N ALA A 364 -13.85 19.77 -2.29
CA ALA A 364 -13.24 20.98 -2.85
C ALA A 364 -12.89 20.80 -4.33
N LEU A 365 -12.33 19.65 -4.69
CA LEU A 365 -11.94 19.32 -6.06
C LEU A 365 -13.15 19.22 -6.99
N VAL A 366 -14.22 18.53 -6.56
CA VAL A 366 -15.44 18.38 -7.35
C VAL A 366 -16.17 19.71 -7.51
N VAL A 367 -16.32 20.49 -6.43
CA VAL A 367 -16.94 21.82 -6.50
C VAL A 367 -16.12 22.75 -7.41
N ALA A 368 -14.80 22.80 -7.25
CA ALA A 368 -13.94 23.58 -8.11
C ALA A 368 -14.08 23.17 -9.59
N ALA A 369 -14.14 21.86 -9.88
CA ALA A 369 -14.31 21.36 -11.24
C ALA A 369 -15.66 21.73 -11.87
N ILE A 370 -16.75 21.69 -11.09
CA ILE A 370 -18.08 22.13 -11.54
C ILE A 370 -18.04 23.61 -11.96
N TYR A 371 -17.51 24.48 -11.11
CA TYR A 371 -17.44 25.92 -11.41
C TYR A 371 -16.36 26.25 -12.46
N GLY A 372 -15.30 25.46 -12.55
CA GLY A 372 -14.31 25.53 -13.62
C GLY A 372 -14.92 25.21 -14.99
N THR A 373 -15.76 24.18 -15.04
CA THR A 373 -16.55 23.83 -16.24
C THR A 373 -17.50 24.95 -16.62
N ARG A 374 -18.20 25.55 -15.65
CA ARG A 374 -19.05 26.74 -15.89
C ARG A 374 -18.25 27.89 -16.50
N ARG A 375 -17.05 28.18 -15.98
CA ARG A 375 -16.17 29.24 -16.51
C ARG A 375 -15.71 28.95 -17.93
N LEU A 376 -15.35 27.71 -18.23
CA LEU A 376 -14.98 27.28 -19.59
C LEU A 376 -16.14 27.48 -20.58
N LEU A 377 -17.34 27.05 -20.20
CA LEU A 377 -18.55 27.20 -21.02
C LEU A 377 -18.93 28.68 -21.23
N ASN A 378 -18.84 29.50 -20.19
CA ASN A 378 -19.23 30.91 -20.29
C ASN A 378 -18.15 31.75 -20.98
N GLY A 379 -16.89 31.65 -20.55
CA GLY A 379 -15.80 32.52 -21.01
C GLY A 379 -15.27 32.15 -22.40
N VAL A 380 -15.10 30.85 -22.69
CA VAL A 380 -14.49 30.40 -23.96
C VAL A 380 -15.56 30.09 -25.00
N ALA A 381 -16.58 29.31 -24.63
CA ALA A 381 -17.64 28.94 -25.57
C ALA A 381 -18.70 30.04 -25.76
N GLY A 382 -18.67 31.10 -24.94
CA GLY A 382 -19.63 32.21 -25.00
C GLY A 382 -21.07 31.80 -24.66
N CYS A 383 -21.24 30.69 -23.95
CA CYS A 383 -22.55 30.10 -23.66
C CYS A 383 -23.32 30.84 -22.55
N HIS A 384 -23.61 32.12 -22.74
CA HIS A 384 -24.32 32.96 -21.77
C HIS A 384 -25.86 32.78 -21.84
N GLY A 385 -26.36 31.54 -21.89
CA GLY A 385 -27.79 31.23 -22.05
C GLY A 385 -28.19 30.90 -23.49
N ALA A 386 -29.44 31.21 -23.86
CA ALA A 386 -30.05 30.85 -25.15
C ALA A 386 -29.27 31.46 -26.33
N SER A 387 -28.36 30.67 -26.89
CA SER A 387 -27.54 31.04 -28.03
C SER A 387 -28.09 30.36 -29.28
N THR A 388 -28.65 31.15 -30.20
CA THR A 388 -29.11 30.67 -31.50
C THR A 388 -27.99 30.79 -32.55
N GLY A 389 -28.10 30.04 -33.66
CA GLY A 389 -27.09 30.06 -34.74
C GLY A 389 -25.75 29.38 -34.37
N ALA A 390 -24.65 29.90 -34.91
CA ALA A 390 -23.30 29.32 -34.75
C ALA A 390 -22.82 29.23 -33.29
N TYR A 391 -23.27 30.17 -32.43
CA TYR A 391 -22.96 30.17 -31.00
C TYR A 391 -23.59 28.98 -30.26
N GLY A 392 -24.82 28.60 -30.61
CA GLY A 392 -25.48 27.41 -30.04
C GLY A 392 -24.82 26.10 -30.46
N VAL A 393 -24.35 26.01 -31.72
CA VAL A 393 -23.57 24.84 -32.19
C VAL A 393 -22.27 24.73 -31.42
N ARG A 394 -21.50 25.83 -31.30
CA ARG A 394 -20.26 25.87 -30.52
C ARG A 394 -20.52 25.47 -29.06
N CYS A 395 -21.62 25.95 -28.47
CA CYS A 395 -21.96 25.62 -27.11
C CYS A 395 -22.21 24.11 -26.89
N ARG A 396 -22.99 23.49 -27.79
CA ARG A 396 -23.24 22.04 -27.75
C ARG A 396 -21.96 21.22 -27.94
N ILE A 397 -21.08 21.65 -28.86
CA ILE A 397 -19.76 21.02 -29.05
C ILE A 397 -18.95 21.10 -27.76
N PHE A 398 -18.86 22.27 -27.13
CA PHE A 398 -18.11 22.42 -25.88
C PHE A 398 -18.72 21.62 -24.73
N LEU A 399 -20.05 21.53 -24.61
CA LEU A 399 -20.71 20.66 -23.63
C LEU A 399 -20.35 19.19 -23.84
N LEU A 400 -20.36 18.72 -25.09
CA LEU A 400 -19.94 17.37 -25.45
C LEU A 400 -18.46 17.15 -25.13
N VAL A 401 -17.58 18.08 -25.52
CA VAL A 401 -16.13 18.00 -25.25
C VAL A 401 -15.87 17.96 -23.76
N CYS A 402 -16.49 18.83 -22.95
CA CYS A 402 -16.35 18.79 -21.49
C CYS A 402 -16.84 17.46 -20.90
N SER A 403 -17.94 16.93 -21.44
CA SER A 403 -18.50 15.64 -21.00
C SER A 403 -17.56 14.48 -21.30
N VAL A 404 -17.06 14.39 -22.53
CA VAL A 404 -16.11 13.36 -22.97
C VAL A 404 -14.78 13.51 -22.24
N TRP A 405 -14.28 14.74 -22.04
CA TRP A 405 -13.05 15.01 -21.31
C TRP A 405 -13.14 14.59 -19.84
N LEU A 406 -14.18 15.03 -19.13
CA LEU A 406 -14.39 14.67 -17.73
C LEU A 406 -14.58 13.16 -17.57
N MET A 407 -15.41 12.54 -18.41
CA MET A 407 -15.65 11.10 -18.36
C MET A 407 -14.39 10.30 -18.72
N GLY A 408 -13.66 10.72 -19.76
CA GLY A 408 -12.42 10.07 -20.20
C GLY A 408 -11.34 10.08 -19.14
N TRP A 409 -11.14 11.22 -18.48
CA TRP A 409 -10.18 11.31 -17.37
C TRP A 409 -10.63 10.61 -16.10
N SER A 410 -11.91 10.74 -15.74
CA SER A 410 -12.48 10.06 -14.59
C SER A 410 -12.38 8.54 -14.74
N LEU A 411 -12.80 7.99 -15.90
CA LEU A 411 -12.70 6.57 -16.20
C LEU A 411 -11.25 6.11 -16.34
N GLY A 412 -10.41 6.85 -17.08
CA GLY A 412 -9.00 6.50 -17.28
C GLY A 412 -8.23 6.44 -15.97
N TYR A 413 -8.37 7.45 -15.11
CA TYR A 413 -7.73 7.45 -13.79
C TYR A 413 -8.35 6.40 -12.86
N HIS A 414 -9.65 6.12 -12.95
CA HIS A 414 -10.29 5.03 -12.22
C HIS A 414 -9.79 3.65 -12.67
N ILE A 415 -9.56 3.42 -13.96
CA ILE A 415 -8.96 2.18 -14.45
C ILE A 415 -7.56 2.00 -13.84
N GLU A 416 -6.80 3.09 -13.72
CA GLU A 416 -5.44 3.06 -13.18
C GLU A 416 -5.37 2.97 -11.66
N ARG A 417 -6.31 3.56 -10.90
CA ARG A 417 -6.17 3.75 -9.43
C ARG A 417 -7.41 3.38 -8.62
N GLY A 418 -8.49 2.97 -9.27
CA GLY A 418 -9.78 2.68 -8.64
C GLY A 418 -9.83 1.34 -7.91
N TRP A 419 -10.95 1.11 -7.24
CA TRP A 419 -11.18 -0.07 -6.38
C TRP A 419 -12.44 -0.86 -6.79
N THR A 420 -12.76 -0.86 -8.08
CA THR A 420 -13.89 -1.61 -8.64
C THR A 420 -13.40 -2.57 -9.73
N PRO A 421 -14.21 -3.51 -10.25
CA PRO A 421 -13.80 -4.40 -11.34
C PRO A 421 -13.36 -3.71 -12.64
N LEU A 422 -13.59 -2.40 -12.78
CA LEU A 422 -13.07 -1.60 -13.88
C LEU A 422 -11.58 -1.26 -13.72
N ALA A 423 -11.05 -1.34 -12.49
CA ALA A 423 -9.67 -1.03 -12.20
C ALA A 423 -8.74 -2.18 -12.56
N ARG A 424 -7.55 -1.84 -13.06
CA ARG A 424 -6.55 -2.78 -13.58
C ARG A 424 -6.09 -3.81 -12.54
N ASP A 425 -5.86 -3.37 -11.31
CA ASP A 425 -5.32 -4.22 -10.24
C ASP A 425 -6.42 -4.75 -9.31
N PHE A 426 -7.69 -4.68 -9.75
CA PHE A 426 -8.79 -5.12 -8.91
C PHE A 426 -8.75 -6.63 -8.68
N GLN A 427 -8.79 -7.01 -7.41
CA GLN A 427 -8.95 -8.40 -7.00
C GLN A 427 -10.07 -8.52 -5.98
N TRP A 428 -11.03 -9.40 -6.25
CA TRP A 428 -12.06 -9.73 -5.28
C TRP A 428 -11.45 -10.62 -4.18
N PRO A 429 -11.54 -10.24 -2.88
CA PRO A 429 -10.96 -11.02 -1.80
C PRO A 429 -11.59 -12.41 -1.74
N ARG A 430 -10.75 -13.44 -1.60
CA ARG A 430 -11.20 -14.83 -1.57
C ARG A 430 -11.30 -15.32 -0.13
N VAL A 431 -12.47 -15.86 0.23
CA VAL A 431 -12.67 -16.57 1.50
C VAL A 431 -12.33 -18.04 1.28
N THR A 432 -11.24 -18.49 1.90
CA THR A 432 -10.72 -19.87 1.84
C THR A 432 -11.31 -20.71 2.98
N GLU A 433 -11.05 -22.01 2.97
CA GLU A 433 -11.41 -22.88 4.11
C GLU A 433 -10.72 -22.45 5.40
N HIS A 434 -9.46 -22.02 5.32
CA HIS A 434 -8.72 -21.43 6.44
C HIS A 434 -9.51 -20.29 7.11
N HIS A 435 -10.02 -19.32 6.33
CA HIS A 435 -10.78 -18.20 6.89
C HIS A 435 -12.09 -18.66 7.57
N ARG A 436 -12.76 -19.70 7.04
CA ARG A 436 -14.00 -20.24 7.62
C ARG A 436 -13.77 -20.92 8.96
N LEU A 437 -12.56 -21.43 9.22
CA LEU A 437 -12.22 -22.05 10.51
C LEU A 437 -12.28 -21.07 11.68
N LEU A 438 -12.14 -19.76 11.46
CA LEU A 438 -12.15 -18.77 12.53
C LEU A 438 -13.42 -18.87 13.41
N GLU A 439 -14.59 -19.09 12.82
CA GLU A 439 -15.86 -19.19 13.56
C GLU A 439 -15.84 -20.32 14.61
N ARG A 440 -15.18 -21.45 14.30
CA ARG A 440 -14.99 -22.56 15.25
C ARG A 440 -14.20 -22.13 16.48
N PHE A 441 -13.16 -21.31 16.31
CA PHE A 441 -12.32 -20.86 17.42
C PHE A 441 -13.02 -19.77 18.24
N ILE A 442 -13.67 -18.80 17.59
CA ILE A 442 -14.42 -17.74 18.28
C ILE A 442 -15.53 -18.33 19.15
N ALA A 443 -16.24 -19.36 18.68
CA ALA A 443 -17.32 -20.00 19.43
C ALA A 443 -16.88 -20.65 20.75
N GLN A 444 -15.58 -20.91 20.94
CA GLN A 444 -15.00 -21.49 22.16
C GLN A 444 -14.59 -20.43 23.18
N ILE A 445 -14.56 -19.15 22.79
CA ILE A 445 -14.14 -18.05 23.66
C ILE A 445 -15.39 -17.40 24.27
N PRO A 446 -15.48 -17.28 25.61
CA PRO A 446 -16.57 -16.54 26.23
C PRO A 446 -16.65 -15.09 25.71
N PRO A 447 -17.85 -14.54 25.42
CA PRO A 447 -18.00 -13.19 24.85
C PRO A 447 -17.35 -12.08 25.68
N THR A 448 -17.29 -12.24 27.01
CA THR A 448 -16.76 -11.24 27.93
C THR A 448 -15.30 -11.44 28.31
N ALA A 449 -14.68 -12.57 27.93
CA ALA A 449 -13.32 -12.89 28.35
C ALA A 449 -12.29 -11.94 27.72
N ALA A 450 -11.24 -11.59 28.47
CA ALA A 450 -10.13 -10.83 27.88
C ALA A 450 -9.33 -11.70 26.91
N VAL A 451 -9.04 -11.18 25.71
CA VAL A 451 -8.37 -11.95 24.64
C VAL A 451 -7.11 -11.24 24.15
N SER A 452 -6.04 -11.98 23.89
CA SER A 452 -4.91 -11.52 23.07
C SER A 452 -4.95 -12.20 21.71
N THR A 453 -4.80 -11.44 20.61
CA THR A 453 -4.93 -12.01 19.26
C THR A 453 -4.09 -11.30 18.22
N THR A 454 -3.88 -11.95 17.07
CA THR A 454 -3.14 -11.38 15.93
C THR A 454 -3.94 -10.26 15.23
N PRO A 455 -3.26 -9.30 14.57
CA PRO A 455 -3.93 -8.11 14.04
C PRO A 455 -5.12 -8.36 13.11
N PRO A 456 -5.11 -9.35 12.19
CA PRO A 456 -6.26 -9.61 11.31
C PRO A 456 -7.47 -10.21 12.02
N LEU A 457 -7.26 -10.93 13.12
CA LEU A 457 -8.33 -11.54 13.91
C LEU A 457 -8.98 -10.56 14.88
N HIS A 458 -8.23 -9.53 15.28
CA HIS A 458 -8.64 -8.55 16.28
C HIS A 458 -10.01 -7.91 16.01
N PRO A 459 -10.36 -7.47 14.77
CA PRO A 459 -11.68 -6.89 14.50
C PRO A 459 -12.85 -7.86 14.63
N HIS A 460 -12.60 -9.18 14.57
CA HIS A 460 -13.64 -10.20 14.76
C HIS A 460 -13.96 -10.46 16.23
N LEU A 461 -13.14 -9.94 17.15
CA LEU A 461 -13.22 -10.18 18.58
C LEU A 461 -13.34 -8.88 19.38
N ALA A 462 -13.30 -7.70 18.75
CA ALA A 462 -13.14 -6.41 19.43
C ALA A 462 -14.32 -5.97 20.32
N HIS A 463 -15.49 -6.61 20.19
CA HIS A 463 -16.69 -6.34 21.01
C HIS A 463 -16.57 -6.97 22.40
N ARG A 464 -15.57 -6.50 23.16
CA ARG A 464 -15.27 -6.88 24.54
C ARG A 464 -14.50 -5.77 25.24
N GLU A 465 -14.49 -5.81 26.57
CA GLU A 465 -13.82 -4.76 27.36
C GLU A 465 -12.32 -4.69 27.08
N LYS A 466 -11.63 -5.84 27.13
CA LYS A 466 -10.17 -5.96 26.93
C LYS A 466 -9.87 -6.87 25.75
N ILE A 467 -9.12 -6.34 24.79
CA ILE A 467 -8.54 -7.11 23.70
C ILE A 467 -7.14 -6.61 23.37
N TYR A 468 -6.17 -7.51 23.35
CA TYR A 468 -4.76 -7.18 23.23
C TYR A 468 -4.22 -7.57 21.85
N LEU A 469 -3.30 -6.78 21.34
CA LEU A 469 -2.53 -7.13 20.15
C LEU A 469 -1.37 -8.05 20.56
N TYR A 470 -1.43 -9.30 20.12
CA TYR A 470 -0.35 -10.27 20.38
C TYR A 470 0.95 -9.77 19.72
N PRO A 471 2.12 -9.81 20.40
CA PRO A 471 2.50 -10.67 21.53
C PRO A 471 2.14 -10.17 22.94
N THR A 472 1.47 -9.04 23.09
CA THR A 472 1.03 -8.58 24.42
C THR A 472 -0.11 -9.45 24.93
N VAL A 473 0.10 -10.14 26.05
CA VAL A 473 -0.90 -11.04 26.68
C VAL A 473 -1.58 -10.38 27.87
N ALA A 474 -0.83 -9.64 28.70
CA ALA A 474 -1.33 -8.97 29.90
C ALA A 474 -2.21 -9.90 30.77
N ASP A 475 -3.43 -9.49 31.09
CA ASP A 475 -4.40 -10.27 31.88
C ASP A 475 -5.38 -11.09 31.01
N ALA A 476 -5.05 -11.33 29.73
CA ALA A 476 -5.87 -12.16 28.85
C ALA A 476 -6.14 -13.54 29.46
N GLU A 477 -7.38 -14.00 29.31
CA GLU A 477 -7.82 -15.34 29.67
C GLU A 477 -7.64 -16.31 28.50
N TYR A 478 -7.75 -15.80 27.28
CA TYR A 478 -7.58 -16.56 26.04
C TYR A 478 -6.58 -15.87 25.10
N VAL A 479 -5.82 -16.68 24.36
CA VAL A 479 -4.96 -16.20 23.26
C VAL A 479 -5.37 -16.92 21.99
N LEU A 480 -5.81 -16.17 20.97
CA LEU A 480 -6.15 -16.73 19.66
C LEU A 480 -5.16 -16.22 18.62
N LEU A 481 -4.40 -17.12 18.01
CA LEU A 481 -3.40 -16.77 17.00
C LEU A 481 -3.82 -17.33 15.65
N ASP A 482 -3.60 -16.56 14.59
CA ASP A 482 -3.47 -17.05 13.22
C ASP A 482 -2.01 -16.88 12.80
N ILE A 483 -1.32 -18.00 12.63
CA ILE A 483 0.09 -18.09 12.23
C ILE A 483 0.25 -18.13 10.71
N ALA A 484 -0.78 -18.55 9.98
CA ALA A 484 -0.76 -18.59 8.53
C ALA A 484 -0.98 -17.20 7.91
N GLY A 485 -1.66 -16.31 8.65
CA GLY A 485 -1.92 -14.93 8.27
C GLY A 485 -0.76 -13.95 8.50
N ARG A 486 -1.03 -12.67 8.24
CA ARG A 486 -0.07 -11.58 8.44
C ARG A 486 -0.05 -11.14 9.90
N THR A 487 1.14 -10.82 10.40
CA THR A 487 1.36 -10.26 11.73
C THR A 487 2.30 -9.06 11.66
N ASP A 488 2.09 -8.08 12.54
CA ASP A 488 2.95 -6.89 12.65
C ASP A 488 4.20 -7.16 13.50
N ALA A 489 4.19 -8.24 14.28
CA ALA A 489 5.31 -8.65 15.14
C ALA A 489 6.29 -9.56 14.38
N HIS A 490 7.56 -9.50 14.77
CA HIS A 490 8.57 -10.36 14.18
C HIS A 490 8.23 -11.85 14.43
N PRO A 491 8.27 -12.74 13.42
CA PRO A 491 7.83 -14.14 13.56
C PRO A 491 8.51 -14.90 14.72
N ASN A 492 9.80 -14.65 14.97
CA ASN A 492 10.52 -15.25 16.10
C ASN A 492 9.96 -14.79 17.46
N ASP A 493 9.54 -13.53 17.60
CA ASP A 493 8.99 -13.02 18.85
C ASP A 493 7.62 -13.63 19.12
N VAL A 494 6.79 -13.77 18.07
CA VAL A 494 5.49 -14.43 18.13
C VAL A 494 5.65 -15.87 18.65
N HIS A 495 6.56 -16.64 18.06
CA HIS A 495 6.83 -18.02 18.47
C HIS A 495 7.46 -18.10 19.87
N LYS A 496 8.40 -17.21 20.20
CA LYS A 496 9.06 -17.17 21.50
C LYS A 496 8.05 -16.94 22.63
N VAL A 497 7.15 -15.96 22.48
CA VAL A 497 6.12 -15.69 23.49
C VAL A 497 5.15 -16.86 23.60
N PHE A 498 4.78 -17.50 22.48
CA PHE A 498 3.93 -18.70 22.50
C PHE A 498 4.58 -19.82 23.31
N ARG A 499 5.86 -20.11 23.06
CA ARG A 499 6.63 -21.10 23.81
C ARG A 499 6.70 -20.76 25.28
N GLN A 500 6.91 -19.49 25.64
CA GLN A 500 6.93 -19.06 27.04
C GLN A 500 5.58 -19.32 27.75
N LEU A 501 4.45 -19.05 27.10
CA LEU A 501 3.12 -19.26 27.67
C LEU A 501 2.80 -20.74 27.90
N VAL A 502 3.12 -21.58 26.92
CA VAL A 502 2.87 -23.02 26.94
C VAL A 502 3.87 -23.71 27.87
N ASP A 503 5.19 -23.53 27.67
CA ASP A 503 6.24 -24.22 28.42
C ASP A 503 6.24 -23.85 29.92
N SER A 504 5.79 -22.63 30.29
CA SER A 504 5.60 -22.25 31.70
C SER A 504 4.39 -22.93 32.35
N GLY A 505 3.49 -23.50 31.56
CA GLY A 505 2.22 -24.07 31.99
C GLY A 505 1.17 -23.03 32.40
N GLN A 506 1.39 -21.74 32.16
CA GLN A 506 0.39 -20.69 32.44
C GLN A 506 -0.84 -20.84 31.53
N PHE A 507 -0.61 -21.25 30.28
CA PHE A 507 -1.64 -21.50 29.30
C PHE A 507 -1.61 -22.95 28.80
N GLY A 508 -2.76 -23.47 28.41
CA GLY A 508 -2.91 -24.74 27.70
C GLY A 508 -3.50 -24.53 26.31
N ILE A 509 -3.09 -25.37 25.36
CA ILE A 509 -3.64 -25.42 24.00
C ILE A 509 -5.00 -26.12 24.06
N VAL A 510 -6.07 -25.36 23.83
CA VAL A 510 -7.45 -25.85 23.82
C VAL A 510 -7.81 -26.44 22.47
N ASP A 511 -7.48 -25.72 21.40
CA ASP A 511 -7.73 -26.12 20.03
C ASP A 511 -6.64 -25.57 19.11
N ALA A 512 -6.32 -26.28 18.03
CA ALA A 512 -5.40 -25.82 17.01
C ALA A 512 -5.60 -26.61 15.71
N ALA A 513 -5.69 -25.89 14.60
CA ALA A 513 -5.87 -26.45 13.26
C ALA A 513 -5.47 -25.41 12.22
N ASP A 514 -4.79 -25.85 11.15
CA ASP A 514 -4.51 -25.03 9.97
C ASP A 514 -3.93 -23.64 10.30
N GLY A 515 -2.90 -23.59 11.15
CA GLY A 515 -2.24 -22.34 11.56
C GLY A 515 -2.94 -21.56 12.67
N TYR A 516 -4.17 -21.92 13.05
CA TYR A 516 -4.82 -21.37 14.23
C TYR A 516 -4.38 -22.04 15.52
N ILE A 517 -4.24 -21.25 16.58
CA ILE A 517 -3.97 -21.73 17.94
C ILE A 517 -4.87 -20.98 18.92
N LEU A 518 -5.68 -21.73 19.66
CA LEU A 518 -6.42 -21.22 20.81
C LEU A 518 -5.79 -21.71 22.11
N LEU A 519 -5.33 -20.76 22.91
CA LEU A 519 -4.85 -21.00 24.26
C LEU A 519 -5.88 -20.50 25.28
N ALA A 520 -5.99 -21.21 26.40
CA ALA A 520 -6.71 -20.74 27.57
C ALA A 520 -5.79 -20.76 28.80
N ARG A 521 -5.95 -19.77 29.66
CA ARG A 521 -5.20 -19.65 30.92
C ARG A 521 -5.67 -20.75 31.88
N ARG A 522 -4.77 -21.39 32.63
CA ARG A 522 -5.10 -22.59 33.43
C ARG A 522 -6.15 -22.39 34.54
N ASP A 523 -6.39 -21.16 34.95
CA ASP A 523 -7.43 -20.79 35.92
C ASP A 523 -8.84 -20.75 35.32
N THR A 524 -9.01 -20.96 34.01
CA THR A 524 -10.30 -20.87 33.31
C THR A 524 -11.15 -22.16 33.34
N ASP A 525 -10.87 -23.12 34.23
CA ASP A 525 -11.47 -24.48 34.27
C ASP A 525 -11.30 -25.32 32.97
N VAL A 526 -10.72 -24.76 31.91
CA VAL A 526 -10.45 -25.45 30.64
C VAL A 526 -9.12 -26.18 30.68
N GLN A 527 -9.13 -27.51 30.50
CA GLN A 527 -7.91 -28.31 30.37
C GLN A 527 -7.39 -28.26 28.93
N GLY A 528 -6.15 -27.78 28.75
CA GLY A 528 -5.47 -27.73 27.45
C GLY A 528 -4.22 -28.63 27.38
N SER A 529 -3.90 -29.06 26.16
CA SER A 529 -2.66 -29.77 25.82
C SER A 529 -1.43 -28.85 25.91
N GLN A 530 -0.25 -29.44 25.93
CA GLN A 530 1.03 -28.74 25.78
C GLN A 530 1.67 -28.98 24.40
N ILE A 531 1.06 -29.85 23.59
CA ILE A 531 1.54 -30.30 22.30
C ILE A 531 0.53 -29.88 21.23
N LEU A 532 1.04 -29.23 20.18
CA LEU A 532 0.25 -28.90 18.99
C LEU A 532 -0.15 -30.19 18.25
N PRO A 533 -1.46 -30.39 17.93
CA PRO A 533 -1.92 -31.54 17.16
C PRO A 533 -1.42 -31.48 15.71
N ASP A 534 -1.39 -32.63 15.02
CA ASP A 534 -0.91 -32.71 13.63
C ASP A 534 -1.70 -31.79 12.67
N ALA A 535 -3.01 -31.63 12.90
CA ALA A 535 -3.90 -30.77 12.13
C ALA A 535 -3.50 -29.28 12.17
N PHE A 536 -2.76 -28.82 13.19
CA PHE A 536 -2.25 -27.45 13.22
C PHE A 536 -1.34 -27.17 12.02
N TYR A 537 -0.57 -28.15 11.58
CA TYR A 537 0.44 -27.99 10.52
C TYR A 537 -0.13 -27.99 9.10
N ASP A 538 -1.46 -28.13 8.94
CA ASP A 538 -2.12 -28.22 7.63
C ASP A 538 -1.94 -26.96 6.77
N PHE A 539 -1.74 -25.77 7.37
CA PHE A 539 -1.53 -24.52 6.61
C PHE A 539 -0.23 -24.53 5.80
N MET A 540 0.69 -25.40 6.16
CA MET A 540 1.95 -25.59 5.45
C MET A 540 1.87 -26.73 4.44
N ARG A 541 0.78 -27.50 4.37
CA ARG A 541 0.66 -28.64 3.46
C ARG A 541 -0.01 -28.17 2.18
N ALA A 542 0.71 -28.27 1.06
CA ALA A 542 0.32 -27.67 -0.22
C ALA A 542 -1.01 -28.19 -0.82
N GLY A 543 -1.59 -29.26 -0.26
CA GLY A 543 -2.62 -30.05 -0.94
C GLY A 543 -2.15 -30.49 -2.33
N ASP A 544 -3.05 -30.46 -3.31
CA ASP A 544 -2.77 -30.82 -4.72
C ASP A 544 -2.40 -29.60 -5.60
N GLY A 545 -2.03 -28.46 -5.00
CA GLY A 545 -1.70 -27.23 -5.74
C GLY A 545 -0.47 -27.40 -6.64
N GLN A 546 -0.56 -26.95 -7.89
CA GLN A 546 0.57 -26.90 -8.82
C GLN A 546 1.23 -25.52 -8.77
N PRO A 547 2.57 -25.43 -8.69
CA PRO A 547 3.28 -24.15 -8.70
C PRO A 547 3.11 -23.42 -10.04
N GLN A 548 3.07 -22.09 -9.99
CA GLN A 548 3.04 -21.17 -11.13
C GLN A 548 4.28 -21.37 -12.02
N PHE A 549 5.44 -21.55 -11.40
CA PHE A 549 6.71 -21.86 -12.07
C PHE A 549 7.16 -23.26 -11.64
N PRO A 550 6.68 -24.32 -12.32
CA PRO A 550 7.10 -25.68 -12.04
C PRO A 550 8.56 -25.89 -12.48
N LEU A 551 9.37 -26.43 -11.58
CA LEU A 551 10.74 -26.88 -11.82
C LEU A 551 11.16 -27.78 -10.66
N TRP A 552 12.16 -28.64 -10.83
CA TRP A 552 12.62 -29.47 -9.74
C TRP A 552 14.11 -29.34 -9.45
N VAL A 553 14.48 -29.32 -8.16
CA VAL A 553 15.87 -29.30 -7.69
C VAL A 553 15.99 -30.25 -6.50
N GLU A 554 16.90 -31.21 -6.58
CA GLU A 554 17.09 -32.26 -5.58
C GLU A 554 18.31 -31.99 -4.70
N PHE A 555 18.09 -31.92 -3.39
CA PHE A 555 19.10 -31.60 -2.39
C PHE A 555 19.44 -32.82 -1.53
N ALA A 556 20.74 -33.14 -1.44
CA ALA A 556 21.30 -34.16 -0.57
C ALA A 556 22.09 -33.51 0.58
N PRO A 557 21.93 -33.96 1.84
CA PRO A 557 22.68 -33.41 2.98
C PRO A 557 24.21 -33.53 2.81
N PRO A 558 25.00 -32.68 3.47
CA PRO A 558 26.46 -32.79 3.46
C PRO A 558 26.93 -34.19 3.87
N GLY A 559 27.85 -34.78 3.09
CA GLY A 559 28.40 -36.12 3.36
C GLY A 559 27.46 -37.30 3.06
N SER A 560 26.30 -37.07 2.44
CA SER A 560 25.34 -38.11 2.04
C SER A 560 25.04 -38.05 0.54
N ASP A 561 24.88 -39.22 -0.09
CA ASP A 561 24.39 -39.35 -1.47
C ASP A 561 22.86 -39.53 -1.54
N GLN A 562 22.19 -39.66 -0.39
CA GLN A 562 20.74 -39.80 -0.33
C GLN A 562 20.06 -38.43 -0.46
N VAL A 563 19.25 -38.26 -1.51
CA VAL A 563 18.42 -37.06 -1.69
C VAL A 563 17.37 -36.98 -0.58
N GLY A 564 17.41 -35.90 0.20
CA GLY A 564 16.49 -35.66 1.32
C GLY A 564 15.30 -34.81 0.95
N LEU A 565 15.50 -33.81 0.09
CA LEU A 565 14.49 -32.78 -0.22
C LEU A 565 14.48 -32.46 -1.71
N ARG A 566 13.29 -32.26 -2.28
CA ARG A 566 13.11 -31.79 -3.66
C ARG A 566 12.26 -30.53 -3.68
N LEU A 567 12.78 -29.44 -4.25
CA LEU A 567 11.95 -28.29 -4.65
C LEU A 567 11.10 -28.71 -5.85
N MET A 568 9.82 -28.40 -5.87
CA MET A 568 8.86 -28.75 -6.93
C MET A 568 8.45 -27.55 -7.80
N GLY A 569 8.79 -26.34 -7.36
CA GLY A 569 8.51 -25.08 -8.05
C GLY A 569 8.23 -23.96 -7.07
N TYR A 570 7.82 -22.81 -7.60
CA TYR A 570 7.48 -21.64 -6.79
C TYR A 570 6.39 -20.76 -7.43
N ASP A 571 5.76 -19.93 -6.61
CA ASP A 571 4.89 -18.83 -7.02
C ASP A 571 5.50 -17.49 -6.59
N LEU A 572 5.21 -16.43 -7.34
CA LEU A 572 5.48 -15.07 -6.90
C LEU A 572 4.22 -14.44 -6.31
N VAL A 573 4.34 -13.96 -5.08
CA VAL A 573 3.28 -13.24 -4.38
C VAL A 573 3.60 -11.76 -4.44
N ASP A 574 2.99 -11.05 -5.40
CA ASP A 574 3.31 -9.64 -5.68
C ASP A 574 2.18 -8.68 -5.27
N ASP A 575 2.56 -7.59 -4.61
CA ASP A 575 1.74 -6.39 -4.47
C ASP A 575 2.17 -5.37 -5.53
N PRO A 576 1.40 -5.19 -6.63
CA PRO A 576 1.79 -4.33 -7.74
C PRO A 576 1.78 -2.83 -7.38
N VAL A 577 1.05 -2.44 -6.32
CA VAL A 577 0.90 -1.03 -5.91
C VAL A 577 2.07 -0.62 -5.04
N TRP A 578 2.44 -1.45 -4.07
CA TRP A 578 3.55 -1.20 -3.14
C TRP A 578 4.88 -1.77 -3.62
N GLN A 579 4.86 -2.51 -4.74
CA GLN A 579 6.00 -3.18 -5.35
C GLN A 579 6.74 -4.09 -4.37
N GLN A 580 5.97 -4.80 -3.54
CA GLN A 580 6.49 -5.78 -2.59
C GLN A 580 6.23 -7.18 -3.13
N THR A 581 7.30 -7.95 -3.32
CA THR A 581 7.25 -9.31 -3.88
C THR A 581 7.80 -10.29 -2.86
N GLY A 582 7.03 -11.34 -2.58
CA GLY A 582 7.47 -12.54 -1.87
C GLY A 582 7.47 -13.75 -2.80
N MET A 583 7.96 -14.88 -2.29
CA MET A 583 7.96 -16.14 -3.01
C MET A 583 7.40 -17.25 -2.14
N ARG A 584 6.50 -18.05 -2.73
CA ARG A 584 6.00 -19.29 -2.15
C ARG A 584 6.69 -20.47 -2.81
N LEU A 585 7.30 -21.34 -2.02
CA LEU A 585 8.07 -22.51 -2.47
C LEU A 585 7.32 -23.80 -2.11
N TYR A 586 7.43 -24.80 -2.98
CA TYR A 586 6.81 -26.11 -2.81
C TYR A 586 7.87 -27.20 -2.67
N TRP A 587 7.88 -27.92 -1.56
CA TRP A 587 8.94 -28.86 -1.19
C TRP A 587 8.38 -30.27 -1.00
N ARG A 588 8.97 -31.26 -1.67
CA ARG A 588 8.68 -32.68 -1.47
C ARG A 588 9.76 -33.31 -0.62
N VAL A 589 9.35 -33.91 0.50
CA VAL A 589 10.26 -34.61 1.42
C VAL A 589 10.48 -36.03 0.91
N LEU A 590 11.74 -36.40 0.66
CA LEU A 590 12.11 -37.70 0.10
C LEU A 590 12.76 -38.62 1.13
N ALA A 591 13.47 -38.06 2.12
CA ALA A 591 14.05 -38.79 3.23
C ALA A 591 14.08 -37.92 4.51
N PRO A 592 14.31 -38.51 5.70
CA PRO A 592 14.49 -37.74 6.93
C PRO A 592 15.61 -36.70 6.80
N LEU A 593 15.41 -35.51 7.36
CA LEU A 593 16.32 -34.37 7.23
C LEU A 593 17.11 -34.14 8.53
N PRO A 594 18.40 -33.72 8.45
CA PRO A 594 19.19 -33.32 9.63
C PRO A 594 18.52 -32.25 10.49
N THR A 595 18.80 -32.25 11.79
CA THR A 595 18.25 -31.28 12.76
C THR A 595 18.57 -29.82 12.41
N GLY A 596 19.75 -29.57 11.80
CA GLY A 596 20.17 -28.23 11.38
C GLY A 596 19.60 -27.77 10.04
N THR A 597 18.75 -28.58 9.38
CA THR A 597 18.24 -28.28 8.03
C THR A 597 17.47 -26.96 7.98
N ARG A 598 17.92 -26.06 7.12
CA ARG A 598 17.33 -24.74 6.86
C ARG A 598 17.19 -24.50 5.37
N LEU A 599 16.05 -23.93 5.01
CA LEU A 599 15.81 -23.46 3.66
C LEU A 599 16.39 -22.06 3.49
N TRP A 600 17.00 -21.81 2.34
CA TRP A 600 17.64 -20.53 2.05
C TRP A 600 17.27 -20.03 0.65
N PRO A 601 16.04 -19.55 0.45
CA PRO A 601 15.73 -18.73 -0.70
C PRO A 601 16.33 -17.33 -0.52
N PHE A 602 16.83 -16.75 -1.61
CA PHE A 602 17.37 -15.39 -1.62
C PHE A 602 17.14 -14.72 -2.98
N PHE A 603 17.09 -13.40 -2.95
CA PHE A 603 16.96 -12.55 -4.12
C PHE A 603 18.24 -11.77 -4.33
N TYR A 604 18.67 -11.67 -5.58
CA TYR A 604 19.90 -10.98 -5.92
C TYR A 604 19.80 -10.22 -7.26
N ASP A 605 20.67 -9.24 -7.47
CA ASP A 605 20.69 -8.44 -8.70
C ASP A 605 21.69 -8.94 -9.75
N ASP A 606 21.77 -8.27 -10.90
CA ASP A 606 22.62 -8.68 -12.03
C ASP A 606 24.11 -8.83 -11.65
N ALA A 607 24.55 -8.09 -10.63
CA ALA A 607 25.91 -8.13 -10.11
C ALA A 607 26.13 -9.25 -9.08
N GLY A 608 25.10 -10.06 -8.79
CA GLY A 608 25.15 -11.08 -7.74
C GLY A 608 25.09 -10.52 -6.33
N GLY A 609 24.75 -9.23 -6.14
CA GLY A 609 24.56 -8.70 -4.79
C GLY A 609 23.24 -9.23 -4.23
N ILE A 610 23.24 -9.81 -3.03
CA ILE A 610 22.01 -10.19 -2.33
C ILE A 610 21.21 -8.92 -2.06
N ILE A 611 20.00 -8.87 -2.61
CA ILE A 611 19.01 -7.84 -2.32
C ILE A 611 18.34 -8.17 -0.99
N GLU A 612 17.95 -9.44 -0.82
CA GLU A 612 17.25 -9.91 0.37
C GLU A 612 17.39 -11.43 0.54
N ASP A 613 17.43 -11.90 1.79
CA ASP A 613 17.45 -13.32 2.15
C ASP A 613 16.57 -13.60 3.39
N THR A 614 16.67 -14.80 3.95
CA THR A 614 15.84 -15.23 5.09
C THR A 614 16.55 -15.16 6.45
N MET A 615 17.77 -14.60 6.54
CA MET A 615 18.51 -14.47 7.81
C MET A 615 17.80 -13.55 8.79
N GLN A 616 17.46 -12.35 8.32
CA GLN A 616 16.82 -11.33 9.16
C GLN A 616 15.29 -11.46 9.14
N ARG A 617 14.75 -12.19 8.18
CA ARG A 617 13.30 -12.35 7.94
C ARG A 617 12.97 -13.81 7.67
N PRO A 618 12.96 -14.65 8.72
CA PRO A 618 12.70 -16.07 8.57
C PRO A 618 11.28 -16.33 8.04
N MET A 619 11.15 -17.40 7.27
CA MET A 619 9.84 -17.89 6.84
C MET A 619 9.05 -18.40 8.04
N VAL A 620 7.79 -17.98 8.18
CA VAL A 620 6.96 -18.30 9.36
C VAL A 620 6.83 -19.82 9.54
N ALA A 621 6.55 -20.54 8.45
CA ALA A 621 6.34 -21.99 8.47
C ALA A 621 7.48 -22.77 9.15
N THR A 622 8.74 -22.47 8.83
CA THR A 622 9.91 -23.22 9.32
C THR A 622 10.23 -22.96 10.78
N ILE A 623 9.73 -21.87 11.37
CA ILE A 623 9.84 -21.59 12.81
C ILE A 623 8.95 -22.55 13.61
N TRP A 624 7.71 -22.75 13.14
CA TRP A 624 6.71 -23.56 13.84
C TRP A 624 6.82 -25.06 13.53
N TYR A 625 7.27 -25.40 12.32
CA TYR A 625 7.52 -26.78 11.89
C TYR A 625 8.86 -26.87 11.14
N PRO A 626 9.99 -26.97 11.89
CA PRO A 626 11.32 -27.07 11.30
C PRO A 626 11.46 -28.23 10.33
N PRO A 627 12.28 -28.12 9.26
CA PRO A 627 12.43 -29.16 8.24
C PRO A 627 12.78 -30.55 8.78
N ALA A 628 13.54 -30.63 9.87
CA ALA A 628 13.88 -31.88 10.54
C ALA A 628 12.66 -32.70 11.04
N ARG A 629 11.50 -32.06 11.20
CA ARG A 629 10.26 -32.72 11.64
C ARG A 629 9.35 -33.13 10.47
N TRP A 630 9.68 -32.75 9.25
CA TRP A 630 8.87 -33.10 8.08
C TRP A 630 8.98 -34.59 7.78
N LYS A 631 7.87 -35.21 7.38
CA LYS A 631 7.79 -36.66 7.15
C LYS A 631 8.03 -36.96 5.67
N PRO A 632 8.79 -38.03 5.33
CA PRO A 632 8.92 -38.49 3.95
C PRO A 632 7.56 -38.69 3.28
N GLY A 633 7.41 -38.17 2.07
CA GLY A 633 6.14 -38.19 1.34
C GLY A 633 5.22 -37.00 1.60
N GLU A 634 5.55 -36.07 2.50
CA GLU A 634 4.85 -34.79 2.63
C GLU A 634 5.25 -33.80 1.53
N THR A 635 4.31 -32.95 1.13
CA THR A 635 4.57 -31.76 0.32
C THR A 635 4.31 -30.52 1.17
N ILE A 636 5.37 -29.78 1.46
CA ILE A 636 5.37 -28.60 2.35
C ILE A 636 5.51 -27.32 1.53
N THR A 637 4.71 -26.32 1.87
CA THR A 637 4.74 -24.97 1.32
C THR A 637 5.37 -24.02 2.33
N THR A 638 6.30 -23.19 1.86
CA THR A 638 6.92 -22.13 2.66
C THR A 638 6.87 -20.82 1.90
N GLU A 639 6.62 -19.71 2.59
CA GLU A 639 6.52 -18.39 1.96
C GLU A 639 7.49 -17.40 2.60
N THR A 640 8.20 -16.63 1.78
CA THR A 640 9.03 -15.51 2.23
C THR A 640 8.17 -14.29 2.51
N LEU A 641 8.59 -13.45 3.45
CA LEU A 641 7.94 -12.15 3.61
C LEU A 641 8.15 -11.30 2.34
N PRO A 642 7.15 -10.53 1.89
CA PRO A 642 7.26 -9.74 0.67
C PRO A 642 8.15 -8.51 0.87
N TRP A 643 8.95 -8.16 -0.15
CA TRP A 643 9.94 -7.09 -0.07
C TRP A 643 10.09 -6.29 -1.37
N GLN A 644 10.70 -5.11 -1.29
CA GLN A 644 11.02 -4.31 -2.48
C GLN A 644 12.28 -4.85 -3.15
N LEU A 645 12.10 -5.65 -4.20
CA LEU A 645 13.18 -6.34 -4.91
C LEU A 645 13.80 -5.50 -6.06
N GLY A 646 13.31 -4.27 -6.28
CA GLY A 646 13.77 -3.43 -7.38
C GLY A 646 13.15 -3.79 -8.74
N SER A 647 13.74 -3.28 -9.82
CA SER A 647 13.20 -3.39 -11.18
C SER A 647 13.64 -4.62 -11.96
N LEU A 648 14.73 -5.27 -11.56
CA LEU A 648 15.13 -6.59 -12.04
C LEU A 648 15.77 -7.32 -10.86
N PHE A 649 15.37 -8.56 -10.65
CA PHE A 649 15.94 -9.43 -9.64
C PHE A 649 15.98 -10.88 -10.16
N HIS A 650 16.82 -11.67 -9.50
CA HIS A 650 17.00 -13.08 -9.72
C HIS A 650 16.72 -13.84 -8.44
N ILE A 651 16.37 -15.11 -8.57
CA ILE A 651 15.99 -15.98 -7.46
C ILE A 651 17.01 -17.10 -7.34
N GLY A 652 17.64 -17.20 -6.18
CA GLY A 652 18.49 -18.30 -5.78
C GLY A 652 17.84 -19.14 -4.69
N VAL A 653 18.05 -20.45 -4.73
CA VAL A 653 17.56 -21.38 -3.70
C VAL A 653 18.69 -22.32 -3.28
N ALA A 654 18.92 -22.38 -1.97
CA ALA A 654 19.83 -23.33 -1.32
C ALA A 654 19.18 -24.00 -0.10
N VAL A 655 19.81 -25.06 0.39
CA VAL A 655 19.45 -25.75 1.64
C VAL A 655 20.73 -25.93 2.46
N LEU A 656 20.66 -25.64 3.75
CA LEU A 656 21.79 -25.61 4.67
C LEU A 656 21.57 -26.60 5.82
N ASP A 657 22.65 -27.13 6.40
CA ASP A 657 22.73 -27.78 7.70
C ASP A 657 23.44 -26.85 8.68
N GLY A 658 22.78 -25.73 9.05
CA GLY A 658 23.38 -24.67 9.84
C GLY A 658 22.95 -23.26 9.43
N GLU A 659 23.54 -22.26 10.09
CA GLU A 659 23.16 -20.83 9.97
C GLU A 659 23.89 -20.08 8.84
N ASP A 660 25.12 -20.50 8.52
CA ASP A 660 25.99 -19.71 7.67
C ASP A 660 25.99 -20.23 6.24
N PHE A 661 25.29 -19.53 5.36
CA PHE A 661 25.36 -19.81 3.93
C PHE A 661 26.80 -19.75 3.42
N ARG A 662 27.73 -18.99 4.01
CA ARG A 662 29.12 -18.88 3.55
C ARG A 662 29.98 -20.09 3.89
N ASP A 663 29.48 -21.03 4.70
CA ASP A 663 30.18 -22.28 4.97
C ASP A 663 29.69 -23.39 4.04
N GLU A 664 30.48 -23.70 3.01
CA GLU A 664 30.17 -24.79 2.06
C GLU A 664 30.01 -26.15 2.73
N THR A 665 30.67 -26.39 3.85
CA THR A 665 30.60 -27.69 4.53
C THR A 665 29.22 -27.96 5.11
N HIS A 666 28.43 -26.90 5.31
CA HIS A 666 27.05 -26.99 5.75
C HIS A 666 26.04 -26.92 4.60
N ARG A 667 26.46 -26.72 3.34
CA ARG A 667 25.50 -26.66 2.22
C ARG A 667 25.12 -28.04 1.72
N PHE A 668 23.84 -28.24 1.47
CA PHE A 668 23.36 -29.42 0.76
C PHE A 668 23.89 -29.39 -0.68
N ARG A 669 24.24 -30.56 -1.19
CA ARG A 669 24.60 -30.72 -2.61
C ARG A 669 23.33 -30.85 -3.43
N VAL A 670 23.27 -30.14 -4.55
CA VAL A 670 22.30 -30.35 -5.60
C VAL A 670 22.70 -31.60 -6.37
N TYR A 671 21.97 -32.69 -6.15
CA TYR A 671 22.22 -33.99 -6.77
C TYR A 671 21.79 -34.01 -8.24
N ASN A 672 20.61 -33.44 -8.51
CA ASN A 672 20.03 -33.35 -9.83
C ASN A 672 19.04 -32.16 -9.89
N ALA A 673 18.82 -31.61 -11.07
CA ALA A 673 17.89 -30.50 -11.25
C ALA A 673 17.31 -30.46 -12.68
N ASP A 674 16.16 -29.81 -12.80
CA ASP A 674 15.57 -29.46 -14.09
C ASP A 674 16.55 -28.61 -14.92
N PRO A 675 16.64 -28.80 -16.25
CA PRO A 675 17.48 -27.98 -17.11
C PRO A 675 17.23 -26.46 -17.02
N ALA A 676 16.04 -26.04 -16.59
CA ALA A 676 15.73 -24.63 -16.35
C ALA A 676 16.42 -24.05 -15.10
N ALA A 677 16.87 -24.90 -14.16
CA ALA A 677 17.60 -24.48 -12.97
C ALA A 677 19.11 -24.45 -13.26
N ILE A 678 19.74 -23.30 -13.04
CA ILE A 678 21.18 -23.12 -13.29
C ILE A 678 21.93 -23.35 -11.98
N LEU A 679 22.83 -24.33 -11.97
CA LEU A 679 23.60 -24.73 -10.79
C LEU A 679 24.86 -23.88 -10.63
N HIS A 680 25.17 -23.51 -9.39
CA HIS A 680 26.31 -22.66 -9.07
C HIS A 680 27.13 -23.21 -7.89
N HIS A 681 28.38 -22.77 -7.78
CA HIS A 681 29.32 -23.01 -6.66
C HIS A 681 29.36 -24.48 -6.22
N GLY A 682 29.98 -25.33 -7.03
CA GLY A 682 30.07 -26.77 -6.76
C GLY A 682 28.75 -27.54 -6.72
N HIS A 683 27.69 -27.00 -7.36
CA HIS A 683 26.32 -27.51 -7.28
C HIS A 683 25.76 -27.48 -5.86
N THR A 684 25.88 -26.35 -5.14
CA THR A 684 25.36 -26.21 -3.76
C THR A 684 24.10 -25.34 -3.67
N TRP A 685 23.75 -24.67 -4.77
CA TRP A 685 22.50 -23.91 -4.89
C TRP A 685 22.12 -23.75 -6.37
N ALA A 686 20.87 -23.37 -6.61
CA ALA A 686 20.32 -23.20 -7.96
C ALA A 686 19.70 -21.82 -8.16
N HIS A 687 20.00 -21.19 -9.30
CA HIS A 687 19.20 -20.12 -9.86
C HIS A 687 17.94 -20.71 -10.47
N VAL A 688 16.78 -20.20 -10.08
CA VAL A 688 15.48 -20.76 -10.47
C VAL A 688 14.60 -19.80 -11.27
N GLY A 689 15.01 -18.53 -11.42
CA GLY A 689 14.29 -17.58 -12.28
C GLY A 689 14.80 -16.15 -12.18
N SER A 690 14.42 -15.37 -13.20
CA SER A 690 14.75 -13.95 -13.33
C SER A 690 13.50 -13.16 -13.70
N PHE A 691 13.27 -12.02 -13.05
CA PHE A 691 12.05 -11.24 -13.24
C PHE A 691 12.35 -9.75 -13.32
N ARG A 692 11.74 -9.09 -14.31
CA ARG A 692 11.78 -7.64 -14.49
C ARG A 692 10.42 -7.05 -14.15
N ARG A 693 10.41 -5.96 -13.39
CA ARG A 693 9.23 -5.15 -13.18
C ARG A 693 9.03 -4.21 -14.36
N ASP A 694 7.91 -4.36 -15.06
CA ASP A 694 7.46 -3.50 -16.15
C ASP A 694 6.19 -2.76 -15.73
N GLY A 695 6.36 -1.53 -15.25
CA GLY A 695 5.31 -0.79 -14.57
C GLY A 695 4.84 -1.50 -13.30
N ARG A 696 3.66 -2.12 -13.36
CA ARG A 696 3.05 -2.85 -12.23
C ARG A 696 3.22 -4.36 -12.29
N TYR A 697 3.69 -4.90 -13.43
CA TYR A 697 3.72 -6.35 -13.64
C TYR A 697 5.13 -6.91 -13.53
N LEU A 698 5.23 -8.12 -13.02
CA LEU A 698 6.44 -8.92 -13.11
C LEU A 698 6.44 -9.71 -14.41
N VAL A 699 7.52 -9.58 -15.17
CA VAL A 699 7.74 -10.25 -16.44
C VAL A 699 8.91 -11.21 -16.27
N TYR A 700 8.70 -12.48 -16.59
CA TYR A 700 9.77 -13.47 -16.61
C TYR A 700 10.82 -13.10 -17.67
N VAL A 701 12.10 -13.17 -17.30
CA VAL A 701 13.23 -12.87 -18.18
C VAL A 701 13.96 -14.16 -18.52
N SER A 702 13.76 -14.63 -19.74
CA SER A 702 14.35 -15.88 -20.24
C SER A 702 15.82 -15.75 -20.63
N GLU A 703 16.29 -14.56 -21.01
CA GLU A 703 17.63 -14.35 -21.54
C GLU A 703 18.47 -13.55 -20.54
N GLN A 704 19.50 -14.20 -19.99
CA GLN A 704 20.65 -13.45 -19.49
C GLN A 704 21.43 -12.92 -20.71
N ALA A 705 21.93 -11.69 -20.65
CA ALA A 705 22.74 -11.14 -21.75
C ALA A 705 23.85 -12.12 -22.17
N PRO A 706 24.10 -12.30 -23.48
CA PRO A 706 25.04 -13.29 -23.97
C PRO A 706 26.43 -13.03 -23.36
N VAL A 707 27.07 -14.10 -22.88
CA VAL A 707 28.45 -14.03 -22.38
C VAL A 707 29.37 -13.86 -23.59
N HIS A 708 30.14 -12.79 -23.60
CA HIS A 708 31.23 -12.60 -24.55
C HIS A 708 32.37 -13.53 -24.14
N HIS A 709 32.65 -14.53 -24.98
CA HIS A 709 33.77 -15.44 -24.77
C HIS A 709 35.10 -14.69 -24.88
N LEU A 710 35.98 -14.94 -23.90
CA LEU A 710 37.30 -14.33 -23.80
C LEU A 710 38.21 -15.36 -23.14
N GLU A 711 39.35 -15.72 -23.74
CA GLU A 711 40.24 -16.74 -23.17
C GLU A 711 41.55 -16.09 -22.72
N VAL A 712 41.64 -15.75 -21.43
CA VAL A 712 42.78 -15.02 -20.85
C VAL A 712 43.28 -15.73 -19.61
N ARG A 713 44.47 -16.34 -19.73
CA ARG A 713 45.12 -17.10 -18.66
C ARG A 713 45.96 -16.17 -17.79
N PHE A 714 45.73 -16.22 -16.50
CA PHE A 714 46.60 -15.64 -15.49
C PHE A 714 47.52 -16.71 -14.91
N ALA A 715 48.59 -16.28 -14.25
CA ALA A 715 49.43 -17.17 -13.46
C ALA A 715 48.59 -17.89 -12.37
N ASN A 716 49.14 -18.98 -11.82
CA ASN A 716 48.51 -19.78 -10.75
C ASN A 716 47.18 -20.46 -11.14
N GLY A 717 46.96 -20.70 -12.44
CA GLY A 717 45.82 -21.50 -12.91
C GLY A 717 44.48 -20.77 -12.92
N ILE A 718 44.47 -19.44 -12.86
CA ILE A 718 43.26 -18.62 -12.95
C ILE A 718 42.99 -18.27 -14.41
N HIS A 719 41.77 -18.47 -14.88
CA HIS A 719 41.41 -18.27 -16.28
C HIS A 719 40.15 -17.41 -16.39
N LEU A 720 40.23 -16.25 -17.03
CA LEU A 720 39.05 -15.49 -17.43
C LEU A 720 38.56 -16.06 -18.76
N VAL A 721 37.35 -16.62 -18.77
CA VAL A 721 36.73 -17.37 -19.88
C VAL A 721 35.62 -16.58 -20.59
N GLY A 722 35.14 -15.52 -19.95
CA GLY A 722 34.18 -14.61 -20.57
C GLY A 722 33.79 -13.45 -19.69
N TYR A 723 32.96 -12.57 -20.24
CA TYR A 723 32.36 -11.47 -19.52
C TYR A 723 31.02 -11.10 -20.13
N ARG A 724 30.16 -10.45 -19.35
CA ARG A 724 29.01 -9.69 -19.85
C ARG A 724 28.96 -8.37 -19.12
N TYR A 725 28.31 -7.39 -19.71
CA TYR A 725 28.06 -6.12 -19.04
C TYR A 725 26.70 -5.56 -19.38
N GLN A 726 26.16 -4.77 -18.46
CA GLN A 726 24.94 -4.01 -18.66
C GLN A 726 25.14 -2.59 -18.14
N VAL A 727 24.58 -1.63 -18.87
CA VAL A 727 24.53 -0.22 -18.44
C VAL A 727 23.13 0.09 -17.93
N ARG A 728 23.04 0.65 -16.72
CA ARG A 728 21.81 1.17 -16.14
C ARG A 728 22.05 2.59 -15.65
N LEU A 729 21.47 3.58 -16.32
CA LEU A 729 21.69 5.00 -16.01
C LEU A 729 23.21 5.34 -16.00
N ASN A 730 23.74 5.60 -14.80
CA ASN A 730 25.15 5.91 -14.54
C ASN A 730 25.89 4.75 -13.86
N MET A 731 25.36 3.53 -13.89
CA MET A 731 26.00 2.35 -13.33
C MET A 731 26.34 1.35 -14.45
N LEU A 732 27.60 0.93 -14.50
CA LEU A 732 28.06 -0.18 -15.34
C LEU A 732 28.20 -1.41 -14.45
N ILE A 733 27.44 -2.46 -14.77
CA ILE A 733 27.53 -3.76 -14.10
C ILE A 733 28.32 -4.67 -15.03
N VAL A 734 29.43 -5.21 -14.55
CA VAL A 734 30.28 -6.15 -15.28
C VAL A 734 30.23 -7.48 -14.53
N MET A 735 29.86 -8.54 -15.23
CA MET A 735 30.00 -9.91 -14.70
C MET A 735 31.13 -10.58 -15.46
N LEU A 736 32.11 -11.08 -14.72
CA LEU A 736 33.24 -11.84 -15.21
C LEU A 736 32.96 -13.34 -14.96
N VAL A 737 33.30 -14.15 -15.95
CA VAL A 737 33.23 -15.61 -15.87
C VAL A 737 34.65 -16.13 -15.80
N TRP A 738 34.95 -16.80 -14.70
CA TRP A 738 36.24 -17.39 -14.41
C TRP A 738 36.18 -18.91 -14.45
N ARG A 739 37.34 -19.54 -14.67
CA ARG A 739 37.57 -20.97 -14.46
C ARG A 739 38.89 -21.16 -13.72
N ALA A 740 38.91 -22.03 -12.73
CA ALA A 740 40.16 -22.48 -12.13
C ALA A 740 40.65 -23.73 -12.86
N ASP A 741 41.86 -23.72 -13.40
CA ASP A 741 42.49 -24.89 -14.02
C ASP A 741 43.27 -25.74 -12.99
N ALA A 742 43.58 -25.17 -11.81
CA ALA A 742 44.28 -25.83 -10.70
C ALA A 742 43.85 -25.24 -9.36
N GLY A 743 44.20 -25.88 -8.25
CA GLY A 743 43.90 -25.37 -6.90
C GLY A 743 44.67 -24.09 -6.61
N ILE A 744 43.95 -23.02 -6.27
CA ILE A 744 44.50 -21.69 -5.96
C ILE A 744 44.75 -21.62 -4.46
N LYS A 745 45.90 -21.08 -4.03
CA LYS A 745 46.26 -21.00 -2.61
C LYS A 745 45.97 -19.65 -1.96
N GLU A 746 45.87 -18.62 -2.77
CA GLU A 746 45.81 -17.23 -2.31
C GLU A 746 44.43 -16.61 -2.59
N ASP A 747 44.08 -15.60 -1.79
CA ASP A 747 42.86 -14.82 -1.94
C ASP A 747 43.13 -13.53 -2.72
N TYR A 748 42.96 -13.59 -4.03
CA TYR A 748 43.15 -12.45 -4.93
C TYR A 748 41.96 -11.49 -4.90
N THR A 749 42.28 -10.20 -4.93
CA THR A 749 41.35 -9.13 -5.24
C THR A 749 41.31 -8.92 -6.74
N VAL A 750 40.12 -8.98 -7.33
CA VAL A 750 39.88 -8.64 -8.73
C VAL A 750 39.64 -7.14 -8.82
N PHE A 751 40.30 -6.50 -9.78
CA PHE A 751 40.04 -5.11 -10.11
C PHE A 751 39.44 -5.01 -11.51
N VAL A 752 38.42 -4.17 -11.63
CA VAL A 752 37.76 -3.80 -12.88
C VAL A 752 37.76 -2.28 -12.95
N HIS A 753 38.58 -1.73 -13.84
CA HIS A 753 38.74 -0.28 -14.00
C HIS A 753 38.14 0.14 -15.34
N LEU A 754 37.29 1.15 -15.33
CA LEU A 754 36.77 1.78 -16.55
C LEU A 754 37.69 2.92 -16.95
N VAL A 755 38.29 2.84 -18.14
CA VAL A 755 39.38 3.71 -18.57
C VAL A 755 39.09 4.32 -19.94
N THR A 756 39.42 5.60 -20.11
CA THR A 756 39.33 6.31 -21.40
C THR A 756 40.46 5.92 -22.34
N SER A 757 40.32 6.26 -23.63
CA SER A 757 41.40 6.12 -24.62
C SER A 757 42.68 6.89 -24.26
N SER A 758 42.57 7.95 -23.45
CA SER A 758 43.71 8.71 -22.91
C SER A 758 44.37 8.07 -21.67
N GLY A 759 43.88 6.93 -21.19
CA GLY A 759 44.39 6.24 -20.00
C GLY A 759 43.85 6.78 -18.67
N GLN A 760 42.85 7.66 -18.70
CA GLN A 760 42.23 8.18 -17.48
C GLN A 760 41.20 7.19 -16.94
N ARG A 761 41.37 6.74 -15.70
CA ARG A 761 40.38 5.91 -15.00
C ARG A 761 39.21 6.77 -14.53
N ILE A 762 38.00 6.43 -14.98
CA ILE A 762 36.76 7.18 -14.70
C ILE A 762 35.86 6.51 -13.67
N ALA A 763 35.97 5.19 -13.50
CA ALA A 763 35.30 4.41 -12.47
C ALA A 763 36.11 3.15 -12.16
N GLN A 764 35.91 2.54 -10.98
CA GLN A 764 36.59 1.30 -10.61
C GLN A 764 35.78 0.46 -9.63
N SER A 765 36.06 -0.83 -9.62
CA SER A 765 35.65 -1.78 -8.59
C SER A 765 36.84 -2.68 -8.27
N ASP A 766 37.24 -2.73 -7.00
CA ASP A 766 38.32 -3.59 -6.51
C ASP A 766 37.77 -4.41 -5.35
N ALA A 767 37.54 -5.70 -5.56
CA ALA A 767 36.98 -6.58 -4.55
C ALA A 767 37.41 -8.04 -4.79
N GLN A 768 37.43 -8.84 -3.73
CA GLN A 768 37.49 -10.29 -3.91
C GLN A 768 36.24 -10.76 -4.66
N PRO A 769 36.32 -11.85 -5.44
CA PRO A 769 35.18 -12.31 -6.21
C PRO A 769 33.92 -12.45 -5.38
N HIS A 770 32.84 -11.84 -5.83
CA HIS A 770 31.58 -11.85 -5.10
C HIS A 770 30.40 -11.97 -6.06
N TRP A 771 29.72 -13.11 -6.01
CA TRP A 771 28.47 -13.31 -6.76
C TRP A 771 27.57 -14.30 -6.02
N GLY A 772 26.47 -13.79 -5.49
CA GLY A 772 25.67 -14.43 -4.46
C GLY A 772 26.31 -14.28 -3.07
N ALA A 773 27.57 -14.67 -2.91
CA ALA A 773 28.34 -14.53 -1.67
C ALA A 773 29.82 -14.23 -1.97
N THR A 774 30.56 -13.72 -0.97
CA THR A 774 32.01 -13.50 -1.08
C THR A 774 32.72 -14.85 -1.20
N TRP A 775 33.33 -15.10 -2.36
CA TRP A 775 33.98 -16.36 -2.69
C TRP A 775 35.44 -16.12 -3.07
N PRO A 776 36.36 -16.12 -2.08
CA PRO A 776 37.76 -15.82 -2.36
C PRO A 776 38.36 -16.88 -3.30
N THR A 777 39.34 -16.49 -4.10
CA THR A 777 39.90 -17.35 -5.14
C THR A 777 40.52 -18.64 -4.61
N SER A 778 41.01 -18.68 -3.36
CA SER A 778 41.55 -19.91 -2.75
C SER A 778 40.54 -21.05 -2.61
N ARG A 779 39.24 -20.75 -2.71
CA ARG A 779 38.15 -21.73 -2.59
C ARG A 779 37.76 -22.36 -3.93
N TRP A 780 38.24 -21.84 -5.05
CA TRP A 780 37.83 -22.32 -6.37
C TRP A 780 38.37 -23.72 -6.66
N GLN A 781 37.51 -24.62 -7.13
CA GLN A 781 37.89 -25.98 -7.46
C GLN A 781 38.39 -26.10 -8.91
N PRO A 782 39.37 -26.97 -9.20
CA PRO A 782 39.78 -27.24 -10.59
C PRO A 782 38.60 -27.67 -11.47
N GLY A 783 38.43 -27.00 -12.61
CA GLY A 783 37.34 -27.20 -13.57
C GLY A 783 36.05 -26.42 -13.26
N GLU A 784 35.96 -25.76 -12.11
CA GLU A 784 34.79 -24.99 -11.71
C GLU A 784 34.68 -23.65 -12.45
N TRP A 785 33.45 -23.30 -12.82
CA TRP A 785 33.11 -21.99 -13.38
C TRP A 785 32.63 -21.05 -12.27
N VAL A 786 33.25 -19.89 -12.14
CA VAL A 786 32.94 -18.91 -11.09
C VAL A 786 32.46 -17.62 -11.72
N LEU A 787 31.32 -17.11 -11.24
CA LEU A 787 30.79 -15.80 -11.62
C LEU A 787 31.27 -14.75 -10.61
N ASP A 788 31.58 -13.56 -11.12
CA ASP A 788 32.14 -12.48 -10.33
C ASP A 788 31.59 -11.13 -10.81
N GLY A 789 30.79 -10.45 -9.99
CA GLY A 789 30.05 -9.26 -10.40
C GLY A 789 30.64 -7.98 -9.82
N HIS A 790 30.93 -7.00 -10.67
CA HIS A 790 31.48 -5.70 -10.31
C HIS A 790 30.53 -4.57 -10.70
N ARG A 791 30.36 -3.59 -9.81
CA ARG A 791 29.61 -2.35 -10.07
C ARG A 791 30.54 -1.17 -10.17
N LEU A 792 30.42 -0.42 -11.25
CA LEU A 792 31.19 0.78 -11.52
C LEU A 792 30.25 1.97 -11.67
N GLU A 793 30.32 2.93 -10.74
CA GLU A 793 29.59 4.19 -10.83
C GLU A 793 30.29 5.15 -11.80
N MET A 794 29.61 5.48 -12.90
CA MET A 794 30.10 6.39 -13.92
C MET A 794 29.70 7.84 -13.60
N PRO A 795 30.62 8.81 -13.75
CA PRO A 795 30.26 10.21 -13.70
C PRO A 795 29.18 10.57 -14.73
N ALA A 796 28.21 11.41 -14.37
CA ALA A 796 27.09 11.79 -15.27
C ALA A 796 27.53 12.41 -16.61
N LYS A 797 28.75 12.97 -16.67
CA LYS A 797 29.36 13.59 -17.87
C LYS A 797 30.45 12.73 -18.50
N ALA A 798 30.57 11.45 -18.13
CA ALA A 798 31.60 10.58 -18.68
C ALA A 798 31.38 10.38 -20.20
N PRO A 799 32.44 10.45 -21.02
CA PRO A 799 32.36 10.08 -22.43
C PRO A 799 31.88 8.63 -22.54
N ARG A 800 31.02 8.32 -23.51
CA ARG A 800 30.48 6.96 -23.72
C ARG A 800 31.22 6.20 -24.82
N ASP A 801 32.04 6.91 -25.59
CA ASP A 801 32.90 6.43 -26.64
C ASP A 801 34.36 6.32 -26.18
N GLY A 802 35.13 5.44 -26.84
CA GLY A 802 36.56 5.27 -26.55
C GLY A 802 36.87 4.73 -25.15
N LEU A 803 35.93 4.03 -24.52
CA LEU A 803 36.11 3.40 -23.21
C LEU A 803 36.53 1.93 -23.34
N HIS A 804 37.30 1.46 -22.37
CA HIS A 804 37.63 0.04 -22.20
C HIS A 804 37.68 -0.32 -20.71
N LEU A 805 37.50 -1.61 -20.41
CA LEU A 805 37.79 -2.15 -19.09
C LEU A 805 39.23 -2.62 -19.03
N GLU A 806 39.91 -2.32 -17.93
CA GLU A 806 41.12 -3.00 -17.50
C GLU A 806 40.77 -3.97 -16.37
N VAL A 807 41.02 -5.26 -16.58
CA VAL A 807 40.67 -6.34 -15.64
C VAL A 807 41.92 -7.11 -15.24
N GLY A 808 42.14 -7.29 -13.94
CA GLY A 808 43.24 -8.10 -13.43
C GLY A 808 43.07 -8.49 -11.96
N LEU A 809 44.11 -9.13 -11.40
CA LEU A 809 44.12 -9.63 -10.03
C LEU A 809 45.33 -9.12 -9.25
N TYR A 810 45.20 -8.95 -7.94
CA TYR A 810 46.31 -8.65 -7.04
C TYR A 810 46.10 -9.23 -5.63
N LEU A 811 47.18 -9.32 -4.84
CA LEU A 811 47.10 -9.71 -3.43
C LEU A 811 46.95 -8.49 -2.52
N TRP A 812 45.97 -8.52 -1.61
CA TRP A 812 45.84 -7.51 -0.56
C TRP A 812 46.50 -7.99 0.74
N PRO A 813 47.27 -7.15 1.46
CA PRO A 813 47.53 -5.73 1.22
C PRO A 813 48.79 -5.42 0.40
N SER A 814 49.51 -6.41 -0.13
CA SER A 814 50.80 -6.19 -0.80
C SER A 814 50.69 -5.46 -2.16
N LEU A 815 49.49 -5.43 -2.75
CA LEU A 815 49.19 -4.93 -4.09
C LEU A 815 49.98 -5.61 -5.20
N GLN A 816 50.58 -6.77 -4.92
CA GLN A 816 51.31 -7.54 -5.92
C GLN A 816 50.34 -8.05 -7.00
N ARG A 817 50.52 -7.58 -8.23
CA ARG A 817 49.70 -7.94 -9.40
C ARG A 817 50.02 -9.35 -9.91
N LEU A 818 48.99 -10.05 -10.37
CA LEU A 818 49.12 -11.36 -11.00
C LEU A 818 49.33 -11.21 -12.51
N SER A 819 50.34 -11.90 -13.05
CA SER A 819 50.66 -11.79 -14.47
C SER A 819 49.64 -12.50 -15.36
N VAL A 820 49.27 -11.86 -16.47
CA VAL A 820 48.61 -12.47 -17.63
C VAL A 820 49.66 -13.21 -18.46
N LEU A 821 49.37 -14.46 -18.83
CA LEU A 821 50.24 -15.33 -19.61
C LEU A 821 49.92 -15.21 -21.11
N GLY A 822 50.96 -15.03 -21.92
CA GLY A 822 50.84 -15.10 -23.39
C GLY A 822 50.68 -16.53 -23.89
N ALA A 823 50.41 -16.70 -25.19
CA ALA A 823 50.23 -18.01 -25.82
C ALA A 823 51.43 -18.97 -25.68
N ASN A 824 52.62 -18.43 -25.39
CA ASN A 824 53.86 -19.17 -25.13
C ASN A 824 54.08 -19.50 -23.64
N GLY A 825 53.11 -19.19 -22.77
CA GLY A 825 53.19 -19.40 -21.32
C GLY A 825 54.07 -18.40 -20.56
N ARG A 826 54.62 -17.37 -21.22
CA ARG A 826 55.43 -16.32 -20.57
C ARG A 826 54.55 -15.14 -20.11
N PRO A 827 54.88 -14.47 -18.99
CA PRO A 827 54.20 -13.23 -18.56
C PRO A 827 54.23 -12.17 -19.67
N ASN A 828 53.09 -11.55 -19.96
CA ASN A 828 52.92 -10.55 -21.01
C ASN A 828 52.45 -9.18 -20.47
N SER A 829 51.50 -9.18 -19.52
CA SER A 829 50.98 -8.00 -18.83
C SER A 829 50.49 -8.37 -17.43
N ASP A 830 49.93 -7.43 -16.68
CA ASP A 830 49.30 -7.64 -15.37
C ASP A 830 47.77 -7.47 -15.39
N HIS A 831 47.20 -7.14 -16.55
CA HIS A 831 45.78 -6.99 -16.80
C HIS A 831 45.44 -7.23 -18.27
N ILE A 832 44.16 -7.45 -18.56
CA ILE A 832 43.60 -7.48 -19.91
C ILE A 832 42.79 -6.21 -20.19
N LYS A 833 42.82 -5.75 -21.44
CA LYS A 833 41.98 -4.67 -21.95
C LYS A 833 40.79 -5.24 -22.71
N ILE A 834 39.58 -4.92 -22.26
CA ILE A 834 38.33 -5.36 -22.88
C ILE A 834 37.63 -4.13 -23.46
N PRO A 835 37.46 -4.03 -24.80
CA PRO A 835 36.79 -2.89 -25.41
C PRO A 835 35.32 -2.85 -24.98
N LEU A 836 34.81 -1.67 -24.62
CA LEU A 836 33.41 -1.46 -24.29
C LEU A 836 32.70 -0.67 -25.38
N SER A 837 31.48 -1.07 -25.70
CA SER A 837 30.59 -0.31 -26.57
C SER A 837 29.35 0.07 -25.75
N LEU A 838 29.33 1.28 -25.21
CA LEU A 838 28.18 1.76 -24.46
C LEU A 838 27.16 2.39 -25.43
N PRO A 839 25.85 2.15 -25.24
CA PRO A 839 24.83 2.84 -26.03
C PRO A 839 24.92 4.36 -25.83
N ALA A 840 24.58 5.11 -26.87
CA ALA A 840 24.42 6.56 -26.77
C ALA A 840 23.32 6.91 -25.73
N PRO A 841 23.46 8.04 -25.01
CA PRO A 841 22.56 8.41 -23.90
C PRO A 841 21.09 8.56 -24.30
#